data_AF-A0A4T0CFA0-F1
#
_entry.id   AF-A0A4T0CFA0-F1
#
_cell.length_a   1.000
_cell.length_b   1.000
_cell.length_c   1.000
_cell.angle_alpha   90.00
_cell.angle_beta   90.00
_cell.angle_gamma   90.00
#
_symmetry.space_group_name_H-M   'P 1'
#
loop_
_entity.id
_entity.type
_entity.pdbx_description
1 polymer ?
#
loop_
_entity_poly.entity_id
_entity_poly.type
_entity_poly.pdbx_seq_one_letter_code
_entity_poly.pdbx_strand_id
1 'polypeptide(L)'
;MVASVEVLPEGIGSLLDTDLYKLTMQCAVLKYFPKIEVTYRFTNRTADLKLNRQAYHWLQKQIAKLAQIRVTDEEIDYLRQHCSYLSSEYLEFLHDFSLRPEEQVELSFKPTSSSDNETESDEGDISLFVKGRWLDTILYEIPLLALVSEAYFKFCDTDWDHEGQIDKAYEKGLRLLEAGCSFSEFGSRRRRDYKTHDMVMQGLSQAKDEATKRSFPGKWAGTSNLHMAMKYNVPAVGTVAHEWFMGIAAITDNYTKANETALQYWSGTFGRGVLSIALTDTFGTPDFLKAFKRPAPPGHSRDPSLDKPNPSFAEVYTGTRQDSGSPFEFIKRMRDFYDEQNITSHKTIVFSDSLNVDRCIEYMHATQAVKLVPSFGVGTFFTNDFSKKSSGEKSVPLNIVIKLFEADGRPCIKISDNLGKNMGDSELVAKVKHELGYVEKNWSGGDETKRWYSSVFEGGKDAGKIRVIKVNYGNGGGYGQSNPYGTNSGYDTPPTYKPQNDVEMQPLNDPFADPYGAGQSADPNAILNDCREVGRAIDDVEGRLQGLQRLHRQFVSGTTASNKEIDAMGSEIMTAYRGLADRVKRIKSRPESRNPRNEAQVNALDRRIRKAINNYQTVESQFRKDVQEQQRRQYLIVNPDATEQEIIQATESGADTQIFQQALINSDRRGQAQSTLANVRQRHDAIQQIERTMTELAQLFQDLDEIVMQQEPMIMNIEEKAEETQTNMVQANEHLDVATTKARSARRKKWYCLGICIAIIIVIVLIVVIYLAATGKLSSHNNNKTA
;
A
#
# COMPACT_ATOMS: atom_id res chain seq x y z
N MET A 1 46.78 -4.35 32.86
CA MET A 1 45.46 -4.98 32.69
C MET A 1 45.20 -5.08 31.20
N VAL A 2 44.75 -6.23 30.68
CA VAL A 2 44.39 -6.34 29.26
C VAL A 2 42.94 -5.88 29.15
N ALA A 3 42.69 -4.77 28.47
CA ALA A 3 41.34 -4.39 28.08
C ALA A 3 40.89 -5.33 26.96
N SER A 4 39.79 -6.06 27.17
CA SER A 4 39.14 -6.85 26.13
C SER A 4 38.52 -5.90 25.11
N VAL A 5 39.25 -5.59 24.04
CA VAL A 5 38.70 -4.85 22.90
C VAL A 5 37.59 -5.70 22.29
N GLU A 6 36.36 -5.21 22.31
CA GLU A 6 35.24 -5.86 21.63
C GLU A 6 35.49 -5.82 20.13
N VAL A 7 35.90 -6.96 19.56
CA VAL A 7 36.36 -7.08 18.16
C VAL A 7 35.19 -6.95 17.18
N LEU A 8 34.01 -7.46 17.56
CA LEU A 8 32.78 -7.42 16.76
C LEU A 8 32.06 -6.08 16.87
N PRO A 9 31.23 -5.69 15.88
CA PRO A 9 30.39 -4.50 15.99
C PRO A 9 29.31 -4.63 17.05
N GLU A 10 29.05 -3.52 17.73
CA GLU A 10 27.85 -3.37 18.54
C GLU A 10 26.63 -3.41 17.62
N GLY A 11 25.56 -4.09 18.04
CA GLY A 11 24.31 -4.19 17.27
C GLY A 11 24.34 -5.17 16.08
N ILE A 12 25.49 -5.73 15.68
CA ILE A 12 25.62 -6.76 14.62
C ILE A 12 26.66 -7.81 15.03
N GLY A 13 26.21 -8.94 15.57
CA GLY A 13 27.10 -10.00 16.09
C GLY A 13 27.54 -11.05 15.06
N SER A 14 26.83 -11.18 13.94
CA SER A 14 27.00 -12.26 12.95
C SER A 14 26.67 -11.80 11.53
N LEU A 15 27.26 -12.44 10.51
CA LEU A 15 26.87 -12.28 9.11
C LEU A 15 25.47 -12.85 8.82
N LEU A 16 24.94 -13.71 9.69
CA LEU A 16 23.55 -14.18 9.67
C LEU A 16 22.57 -13.21 10.33
N ASP A 17 23.01 -12.11 10.97
CA ASP A 17 22.12 -11.04 11.45
C ASP A 17 21.67 -10.15 10.26
N THR A 18 21.02 -10.83 9.32
CA THR A 18 20.65 -10.35 7.99
C THR A 18 19.41 -11.11 7.51
N ASP A 19 18.64 -10.50 6.61
CA ASP A 19 17.42 -11.12 6.07
C ASP A 19 17.80 -12.20 5.03
N LEU A 20 17.22 -13.42 5.12
CA LEU A 20 17.48 -14.59 4.26
C LEU A 20 17.49 -14.31 2.74
N TYR A 21 16.73 -13.32 2.28
CA TYR A 21 16.74 -12.94 0.87
C TYR A 21 18.12 -12.43 0.39
N LYS A 22 18.97 -11.93 1.30
CA LYS A 22 20.34 -11.51 1.00
C LYS A 22 21.24 -12.69 0.61
N LEU A 23 21.30 -13.75 1.43
CA LEU A 23 22.10 -14.95 1.13
C LEU A 23 21.59 -15.67 -0.14
N THR A 24 20.26 -15.79 -0.29
CA THR A 24 19.70 -16.43 -1.49
C THR A 24 19.96 -15.62 -2.77
N MET A 25 19.88 -14.28 -2.73
CA MET A 25 20.33 -13.48 -3.86
C MET A 25 21.86 -13.56 -4.06
N GLN A 26 22.68 -13.61 -3.01
CA GLN A 26 24.13 -13.78 -3.14
C GLN A 26 24.49 -15.12 -3.79
N CYS A 27 23.79 -16.20 -3.46
CA CYS A 27 23.91 -17.51 -4.10
C CYS A 27 23.56 -17.46 -5.60
N ALA A 28 22.51 -16.73 -5.98
CA ALA A 28 22.14 -16.52 -7.38
C ALA A 28 23.14 -15.59 -8.13
N VAL A 29 23.69 -14.57 -7.44
CA VAL A 29 24.73 -13.68 -7.96
C VAL A 29 26.07 -14.40 -8.14
N LEU A 30 26.46 -15.30 -7.23
CA LEU A 30 27.63 -16.17 -7.38
C LEU A 30 27.54 -17.02 -8.66
N LYS A 31 26.33 -17.52 -8.96
CA LYS A 31 26.06 -18.40 -10.11
C LYS A 31 26.05 -17.68 -11.46
N TYR A 32 25.52 -16.45 -11.52
CA TYR A 32 25.28 -15.74 -12.79
C TYR A 32 26.07 -14.43 -12.98
N PHE A 33 26.44 -13.74 -11.90
CA PHE A 33 27.03 -12.40 -11.91
C PHE A 33 28.26 -12.22 -10.99
N PRO A 34 29.16 -13.21 -10.80
CA PRO A 34 30.23 -13.15 -9.77
C PRO A 34 31.33 -12.10 -10.02
N LYS A 35 31.26 -11.37 -11.14
CA LYS A 35 32.23 -10.34 -11.56
C LYS A 35 31.58 -8.99 -11.91
N ILE A 36 30.27 -8.85 -11.74
CA ILE A 36 29.58 -7.59 -12.03
C ILE A 36 29.84 -6.61 -10.89
N GLU A 37 30.41 -5.46 -11.20
CA GLU A 37 30.56 -4.34 -10.28
C GLU A 37 29.23 -3.58 -10.16
N VAL A 38 28.90 -3.14 -8.94
CA VAL A 38 27.66 -2.41 -8.62
C VAL A 38 27.94 -1.25 -7.68
N THR A 39 27.00 -0.31 -7.63
CA THR A 39 26.91 0.71 -6.58
C THR A 39 25.54 0.64 -5.91
N TYR A 40 25.51 0.56 -4.58
CA TYR A 40 24.33 0.86 -3.77
C TYR A 40 24.44 2.28 -3.19
N ARG A 41 23.29 2.93 -3.00
CA ARG A 41 23.19 4.27 -2.39
C ARG A 41 22.21 4.26 -1.22
N PHE A 42 22.60 4.88 -0.11
CA PHE A 42 21.73 5.19 1.02
C PHE A 42 20.80 6.37 0.71
N THR A 43 19.63 6.42 1.33
CA THR A 43 18.76 7.60 1.33
C THR A 43 17.94 7.64 2.62
N ASN A 44 18.07 8.73 3.36
CA ASN A 44 17.11 9.11 4.39
C ASN A 44 15.92 9.81 3.71
N ARG A 45 14.69 9.35 3.97
CA ARG A 45 13.45 9.94 3.45
C ARG A 45 12.71 10.78 4.49
N THR A 46 13.22 10.81 5.71
CA THR A 46 12.78 11.64 6.84
C THR A 46 13.87 12.68 7.10
N ALA A 47 13.95 13.70 6.23
CA ALA A 47 15.07 14.64 6.16
C ALA A 47 15.27 15.47 7.44
N ASP A 48 14.21 15.68 8.22
CA ASP A 48 14.24 16.36 9.52
C ASP A 48 14.86 15.49 10.62
N LEU A 49 14.91 14.17 10.43
CA LEU A 49 15.48 13.21 11.37
C LEU A 49 16.93 12.93 10.99
N LYS A 50 17.84 13.79 11.45
CA LYS A 50 19.29 13.76 11.15
C LYS A 50 20.11 13.02 12.20
N LEU A 51 21.33 12.62 11.83
CA LEU A 51 22.31 12.11 12.80
C LEU A 51 23.11 13.27 13.38
N ASN A 52 23.48 13.19 14.66
CA ASN A 52 24.55 14.02 15.20
C ASN A 52 25.94 13.43 14.92
N ARG A 53 26.97 14.26 15.05
CA ARG A 53 28.37 13.87 14.82
C ARG A 53 28.80 12.70 15.72
N GLN A 54 28.30 12.60 16.95
CA GLN A 54 28.53 11.45 17.83
C GLN A 54 28.00 10.13 17.24
N ALA A 55 26.76 10.13 16.74
CA ALA A 55 26.16 8.99 16.07
C ALA A 55 26.96 8.57 14.83
N TYR A 56 27.42 9.55 14.03
CA TYR A 56 28.30 9.33 12.89
C TYR A 56 29.65 8.70 13.30
N HIS A 57 30.31 9.23 14.32
CA HIS A 57 31.57 8.69 14.84
C HIS A 57 31.44 7.28 15.43
N TRP A 58 30.29 6.91 15.99
CA TRP A 58 30.00 5.54 16.39
C TRP A 58 29.73 4.64 15.18
N LEU A 59 28.90 5.09 14.23
CA LEU A 59 28.55 4.37 13.01
C LEU A 59 29.80 4.00 12.20
N GLN A 60 30.70 4.96 11.97
CA GLN A 60 31.96 4.72 11.27
C GLN A 60 32.80 3.60 11.92
N LYS A 61 32.83 3.54 13.26
CA LYS A 61 33.54 2.49 14.01
C LYS A 61 32.87 1.13 13.89
N GLN A 62 31.53 1.06 13.93
CA GLN A 62 30.83 -0.22 13.75
C GLN A 62 30.93 -0.74 12.30
N ILE A 63 30.90 0.16 11.31
CA ILE A 63 31.10 -0.19 9.90
C ILE A 63 32.50 -0.78 9.68
N ALA A 64 33.55 -0.17 10.23
CA ALA A 64 34.91 -0.73 10.15
C ALA A 64 35.01 -2.13 10.79
N LYS A 65 34.32 -2.35 11.92
CA LYS A 65 34.25 -3.65 12.61
C LYS A 65 33.52 -4.75 11.81
N LEU A 66 32.70 -4.42 10.81
CA LEU A 66 32.11 -5.43 9.91
C LEU A 66 33.18 -6.30 9.22
N ALA A 67 34.41 -5.79 9.06
CA ALA A 67 35.57 -6.53 8.55
C ALA A 67 35.95 -7.77 9.38
N GLN A 68 35.54 -7.83 10.65
CA GLN A 68 35.94 -8.86 11.61
C GLN A 68 34.95 -10.04 11.68
N ILE A 69 33.75 -9.89 11.12
CA ILE A 69 32.72 -10.93 11.20
C ILE A 69 32.98 -12.02 10.15
N ARG A 70 32.84 -13.29 10.54
CA ARG A 70 32.82 -14.47 9.66
C ARG A 70 31.56 -15.28 9.96
N VAL A 71 31.19 -16.19 9.06
CA VAL A 71 30.20 -17.23 9.37
C VAL A 71 30.94 -18.37 10.08
N THR A 72 30.37 -18.88 11.16
CA THR A 72 30.96 -19.97 11.96
C THR A 72 30.55 -21.35 11.42
N ASP A 73 31.28 -22.40 11.82
CA ASP A 73 30.92 -23.80 11.49
C ASP A 73 29.48 -24.14 11.89
N GLU A 74 29.03 -23.69 13.08
CA GLU A 74 27.68 -23.93 13.59
C GLU A 74 26.60 -23.27 12.71
N GLU A 75 26.89 -22.07 12.20
CA GLU A 75 26.01 -21.33 11.29
C GLU A 75 25.99 -21.93 9.88
N ILE A 76 27.14 -22.41 9.38
CA ILE A 76 27.22 -23.18 8.13
C ILE A 76 26.44 -24.50 8.24
N ASP A 77 26.54 -25.21 9.37
CA ASP A 77 25.77 -26.42 9.65
C ASP A 77 24.27 -26.13 9.77
N TYR A 78 23.88 -25.04 10.45
CA TYR A 78 22.50 -24.56 10.51
C TYR A 78 21.95 -24.29 9.10
N LEU A 79 22.69 -23.57 8.25
CA LEU A 79 22.30 -23.30 6.87
C LEU A 79 22.20 -24.58 6.04
N ARG A 80 23.15 -25.51 6.17
CA ARG A 80 23.13 -26.77 5.41
C ARG A 80 21.91 -27.63 5.76
N GLN A 81 21.49 -27.63 7.03
CA GLN A 81 20.32 -28.36 7.51
C GLN A 81 18.99 -27.68 7.14
N HIS A 82 18.84 -26.39 7.47
CA HIS A 82 17.55 -25.68 7.40
C HIS A 82 17.32 -24.97 6.05
N CYS A 83 18.40 -24.60 5.36
CA CYS A 83 18.38 -23.90 4.08
C CYS A 83 18.91 -24.77 2.93
N SER A 84 18.47 -26.04 2.87
CA SER A 84 18.89 -27.09 1.90
C SER A 84 18.61 -26.82 0.40
N TYR A 85 18.42 -25.56 0.03
CA TYR A 85 18.36 -25.01 -1.33
C TYR A 85 19.56 -24.10 -1.65
N LEU A 86 20.36 -23.72 -0.65
CA LEU A 86 21.71 -23.20 -0.83
C LEU A 86 22.61 -24.36 -1.26
N SER A 87 23.46 -24.16 -2.27
CA SER A 87 24.34 -25.22 -2.79
C SER A 87 25.63 -25.31 -1.96
N SER A 88 26.31 -26.46 -2.01
CA SER A 88 27.56 -26.68 -1.27
C SER A 88 28.62 -25.65 -1.64
N GLU A 89 28.74 -25.32 -2.93
CA GLU A 89 29.70 -24.34 -3.46
C GLU A 89 29.43 -22.92 -2.92
N TYR A 90 28.15 -22.58 -2.66
CA TYR A 90 27.81 -21.32 -2.01
C TYR A 90 28.10 -21.34 -0.50
N LEU A 91 27.89 -22.46 0.20
CA LEU A 91 28.22 -22.58 1.62
C LEU A 91 29.74 -22.57 1.86
N GLU A 92 30.51 -23.22 0.97
CA GLU A 92 31.97 -23.15 0.94
C GLU A 92 32.46 -21.72 0.68
N PHE A 93 31.91 -21.03 -0.32
CA PHE A 93 32.17 -19.60 -0.56
C PHE A 93 31.83 -18.72 0.66
N LEU A 94 30.69 -18.98 1.32
CA LEU A 94 30.18 -18.18 2.43
C LEU A 94 30.98 -18.39 3.74
N HIS A 95 31.56 -19.57 3.94
CA HIS A 95 32.49 -19.84 5.04
C HIS A 95 33.75 -18.97 4.94
N ASP A 96 34.37 -18.91 3.75
CA ASP A 96 35.57 -18.12 3.49
C ASP A 96 35.28 -16.63 3.27
N PHE A 97 33.99 -16.24 3.20
CA PHE A 97 33.56 -14.88 2.87
C PHE A 97 33.92 -13.86 3.96
N SER A 98 34.29 -12.65 3.52
CA SER A 98 34.46 -11.51 4.42
C SER A 98 34.16 -10.17 3.76
N LEU A 99 33.52 -9.29 4.52
CA LEU A 99 33.25 -7.90 4.16
C LEU A 99 34.56 -7.08 4.27
N ARG A 100 34.76 -6.13 3.34
CA ARG A 100 35.95 -5.26 3.28
C ARG A 100 35.53 -3.79 3.32
N PRO A 101 34.96 -3.30 4.45
CA PRO A 101 34.30 -1.99 4.52
C PRO A 101 35.20 -0.81 4.17
N GLU A 102 36.52 -0.92 4.41
CA GLU A 102 37.51 0.10 4.03
C GLU A 102 37.70 0.24 2.50
N GLU A 103 37.51 -0.85 1.74
CA GLU A 103 37.51 -0.83 0.27
C GLU A 103 36.12 -0.50 -0.30
N GLN A 104 35.04 -0.89 0.41
CA GLN A 104 33.71 -1.03 -0.16
C GLN A 104 32.68 0.00 0.30
N VAL A 105 32.88 0.70 1.42
CA VAL A 105 31.88 1.61 2.00
C VAL A 105 32.40 3.05 2.08
N GLU A 106 31.89 3.91 1.21
CA GLU A 106 32.11 5.35 1.28
C GLU A 106 31.06 5.97 2.20
N LEU A 107 31.46 6.42 3.39
CA LEU A 107 30.62 7.14 4.35
C LEU A 107 31.20 8.53 4.61
N SER A 108 30.36 9.56 4.55
CA SER A 108 30.71 10.93 4.94
C SER A 108 29.56 11.66 5.65
N PHE A 109 29.91 12.69 6.42
CA PHE A 109 29.01 13.55 7.17
C PHE A 109 29.01 14.98 6.61
N LYS A 110 27.84 15.60 6.53
CA LYS A 110 27.69 17.02 6.19
C LYS A 110 26.88 17.72 7.29
N PRO A 111 27.50 18.52 8.18
CA PRO A 111 26.76 19.25 9.20
C PRO A 111 25.78 20.26 8.57
N THR A 112 24.64 20.47 9.23
CA THR A 112 23.58 21.38 8.80
C THR A 112 23.96 22.85 9.06
N SER A 113 24.69 23.10 10.14
CA SER A 113 25.23 24.41 10.51
C SER A 113 26.75 24.42 10.42
N SER A 114 27.32 25.33 9.64
CA SER A 114 28.77 25.57 9.58
C SER A 114 29.19 26.51 10.71
N SER A 115 29.51 25.96 11.89
CA SER A 115 30.18 26.68 12.97
C SER A 115 31.70 26.52 12.89
N ASP A 116 32.46 27.57 13.24
CA ASP A 116 33.94 27.53 13.26
C ASP A 116 34.51 26.53 14.29
N ASN A 117 33.67 26.07 15.22
CA ASN A 117 33.96 24.96 16.12
C ASN A 117 33.00 23.81 15.79
N GLU A 118 33.54 22.64 15.45
CA GLU A 118 32.78 21.40 15.32
C GLU A 118 32.52 20.78 16.70
N THR A 119 31.33 20.21 16.91
CA THR A 119 30.94 19.55 18.16
C THR A 119 30.34 18.16 17.90
N GLU A 120 30.44 17.26 18.89
CA GLU A 120 29.79 15.93 18.83
C GLU A 120 28.25 16.03 18.71
N SER A 121 27.67 17.16 19.11
CA SER A 121 26.25 17.50 19.00
C SER A 121 25.82 18.09 17.65
N ASP A 122 26.74 18.37 16.72
CA ASP A 122 26.38 18.94 15.40
C ASP A 122 25.46 17.97 14.65
N GLU A 123 24.28 18.43 14.22
CA GLU A 123 23.35 17.63 13.40
C GLU A 123 23.66 17.75 11.90
N GLY A 124 23.63 16.64 11.18
CA GLY A 124 24.00 16.61 9.76
C GLY A 124 23.45 15.42 8.98
N ASP A 125 23.53 15.57 7.66
CA ASP A 125 23.14 14.56 6.70
C ASP A 125 24.31 13.61 6.44
N ILE A 126 24.07 12.31 6.43
CA ILE A 126 25.05 11.31 6.00
C ILE A 126 24.88 10.96 4.52
N SER A 127 26.00 10.91 3.81
CA SER A 127 26.10 10.25 2.51
C SER A 127 26.75 8.88 2.70
N LEU A 128 26.12 7.83 2.19
CA LEU A 128 26.65 6.47 2.24
C LEU A 128 26.46 5.78 0.89
N PHE A 129 27.55 5.31 0.31
CA PHE A 129 27.58 4.43 -0.85
C PHE A 129 28.27 3.11 -0.51
N VAL A 130 27.87 2.03 -1.18
CA VAL A 130 28.57 0.73 -1.14
C VAL A 130 28.95 0.37 -2.58
N LYS A 131 30.23 0.09 -2.83
CA LYS A 131 30.78 -0.12 -4.18
C LYS A 131 31.60 -1.40 -4.27
N GLY A 132 31.68 -1.96 -5.48
CA GLY A 132 32.43 -3.17 -5.80
C GLY A 132 31.53 -4.29 -6.31
N ARG A 133 32.04 -5.52 -6.37
CA ARG A 133 31.30 -6.67 -6.92
C ARG A 133 29.97 -6.87 -6.23
N TRP A 134 28.92 -7.18 -6.99
CA TRP A 134 27.60 -7.52 -6.44
C TRP A 134 27.69 -8.67 -5.44
N LEU A 135 28.50 -9.68 -5.76
CA LEU A 135 28.81 -10.83 -4.91
C LEU A 135 29.37 -10.42 -3.53
N ASP A 136 30.25 -9.43 -3.50
CA ASP A 136 30.96 -8.98 -2.30
C ASP A 136 30.20 -7.90 -1.51
N THR A 137 29.23 -7.21 -2.14
CA THR A 137 28.56 -6.03 -1.59
C THR A 137 27.11 -6.26 -1.16
N ILE A 138 26.43 -7.26 -1.71
CA ILE A 138 24.99 -7.49 -1.54
C ILE A 138 24.52 -7.64 -0.09
N LEU A 139 25.40 -8.13 0.80
CA LEU A 139 25.08 -8.36 2.22
C LEU A 139 25.04 -7.05 3.05
N TYR A 140 25.60 -5.93 2.58
CA TYR A 140 25.68 -4.69 3.37
C TYR A 140 24.33 -4.01 3.66
N GLU A 141 23.27 -4.24 2.88
CA GLU A 141 21.98 -3.52 3.06
C GLU A 141 21.45 -3.63 4.49
N ILE A 142 21.45 -4.83 5.08
CA ILE A 142 20.79 -5.08 6.37
C ILE A 142 21.64 -4.55 7.54
N PRO A 143 22.94 -4.88 7.64
CA PRO A 143 23.77 -4.39 8.75
C PRO A 143 23.89 -2.87 8.74
N LEU A 144 24.07 -2.24 7.57
CA LEU A 144 24.22 -0.79 7.50
C LEU A 144 22.92 -0.05 7.85
N LEU A 145 21.76 -0.53 7.40
CA LEU A 145 20.49 0.07 7.79
C LEU A 145 20.16 -0.13 9.28
N ALA A 146 20.44 -1.32 9.83
CA ALA A 146 20.27 -1.59 11.26
C ALA A 146 21.20 -0.70 12.11
N LEU A 147 22.48 -0.56 11.73
CA LEU A 147 23.44 0.30 12.42
C LEU A 147 23.08 1.79 12.31
N VAL A 148 22.59 2.29 11.18
CA VAL A 148 22.11 3.69 11.07
C VAL A 148 20.88 3.94 11.95
N SER A 149 19.95 2.98 12.01
CA SER A 149 18.78 3.03 12.88
C SER A 149 19.19 3.07 14.36
N GLU A 150 20.07 2.15 14.78
CA GLU A 150 20.57 2.05 16.15
C GLU A 150 21.42 3.26 16.56
N ALA A 151 22.25 3.80 15.65
CA ALA A 151 23.01 5.03 15.90
C ALA A 151 22.09 6.23 16.22
N TYR A 152 20.98 6.39 15.49
CA TYR A 152 20.02 7.45 15.80
C TYR A 152 19.36 7.24 17.17
N PHE A 153 18.94 6.01 17.49
CA PHE A 153 18.25 5.73 18.76
C PHE A 153 19.18 5.68 19.98
N LYS A 154 20.49 5.54 19.75
CA LYS A 154 21.49 5.56 20.82
C LYS A 154 22.02 6.96 21.15
N PHE A 155 21.99 7.91 20.20
CA PHE A 155 22.63 9.22 20.37
C PHE A 155 21.79 10.45 19.97
N CYS A 156 20.69 10.29 19.22
CA CYS A 156 19.88 11.41 18.70
C CYS A 156 18.51 11.48 19.41
N ASP A 157 17.59 10.57 19.11
CA ASP A 157 16.38 10.37 19.94
C ASP A 157 16.69 9.31 21.00
N THR A 158 16.80 9.76 22.25
CA THR A 158 17.05 8.93 23.43
C THR A 158 15.87 8.96 24.42
N ASP A 159 14.73 9.57 24.05
CA ASP A 159 13.54 9.69 24.88
C ASP A 159 12.66 8.43 24.79
N TRP A 160 13.25 7.25 24.97
CA TRP A 160 12.56 5.96 24.85
C TRP A 160 13.25 4.89 25.69
N ASP A 161 12.56 3.79 25.95
CA ASP A 161 13.15 2.59 26.56
C ASP A 161 12.41 1.31 26.12
N HIS A 162 12.90 0.16 26.62
CA HIS A 162 12.38 -1.17 26.28
C HIS A 162 11.15 -1.59 27.11
N GLU A 163 10.52 -0.73 27.91
CA GLU A 163 9.39 -1.10 28.77
C GLU A 163 8.17 -1.55 27.95
N GLY A 164 7.57 -2.68 28.36
CA GLY A 164 6.43 -3.32 27.69
C GLY A 164 6.68 -3.83 26.27
N GLN A 165 7.92 -3.84 25.75
CA GLN A 165 8.17 -4.23 24.35
C GLN A 165 7.94 -5.72 24.08
N ILE A 166 8.20 -6.60 25.05
CA ILE A 166 7.86 -8.03 24.96
C ILE A 166 6.33 -8.19 24.92
N ASP A 167 5.61 -7.52 25.81
CA ASP A 167 4.14 -7.59 25.92
C ASP A 167 3.46 -7.04 24.66
N LYS A 168 3.92 -5.91 24.13
CA LYS A 168 3.45 -5.35 22.85
C LYS A 168 3.66 -6.32 21.69
N ALA A 169 4.80 -7.01 21.62
CA ALA A 169 5.06 -8.01 20.57
C ALA A 169 4.17 -9.24 20.74
N TYR A 170 3.98 -9.69 21.99
CA TYR A 170 3.06 -10.76 22.37
C TYR A 170 1.62 -10.45 21.98
N GLU A 171 1.07 -9.29 22.36
CA GLU A 171 -0.31 -8.89 22.06
C GLU A 171 -0.58 -8.83 20.55
N LYS A 172 0.34 -8.20 19.79
CA LYS A 172 0.26 -8.13 18.32
C LYS A 172 0.29 -9.52 17.69
N GLY A 173 1.21 -10.38 18.15
CA GLY A 173 1.29 -11.77 17.71
C GLY A 173 0.00 -12.54 18.02
N LEU A 174 -0.51 -12.42 19.25
CA LEU A 174 -1.71 -13.13 19.71
C LEU A 174 -2.95 -12.71 18.91
N ARG A 175 -3.15 -11.41 18.65
CA ARG A 175 -4.24 -10.90 17.79
C ARG A 175 -4.17 -11.46 16.37
N LEU A 176 -2.98 -11.53 15.77
CA LEU A 176 -2.78 -12.12 14.44
C LEU A 176 -3.09 -13.63 14.43
N LEU A 177 -2.66 -14.34 15.48
CA LEU A 177 -2.87 -15.79 15.61
C LEU A 177 -4.36 -16.11 15.83
N GLU A 178 -5.06 -15.37 16.69
CA GLU A 178 -6.49 -15.54 16.97
C GLU A 178 -7.34 -15.29 15.72
N ALA A 179 -7.00 -14.25 14.93
CA ALA A 179 -7.71 -13.92 13.70
C ALA A 179 -7.50 -14.94 12.56
N GLY A 180 -6.44 -15.75 12.60
CA GLY A 180 -6.10 -16.70 11.52
C GLY A 180 -5.01 -16.24 10.55
N CYS A 181 -4.28 -15.18 10.86
CA CYS A 181 -3.20 -14.69 10.01
C CYS A 181 -1.99 -15.64 10.01
N SER A 182 -1.39 -15.87 8.83
CA SER A 182 -0.08 -16.50 8.69
C SER A 182 0.98 -15.42 8.46
N PHE A 183 1.87 -15.17 9.42
CA PHE A 183 2.78 -14.01 9.36
C PHE A 183 4.21 -14.37 9.76
N SER A 184 5.19 -13.62 9.24
CA SER A 184 6.57 -13.61 9.69
C SER A 184 6.98 -12.24 10.20
N GLU A 185 7.94 -12.23 11.11
CA GLU A 185 8.72 -11.04 11.46
C GLU A 185 9.61 -10.68 10.23
N PHE A 186 9.78 -9.37 9.96
CA PHE A 186 10.46 -8.86 8.74
C PHE A 186 11.17 -7.51 8.95
N GLY A 187 11.70 -7.28 10.15
CA GLY A 187 11.97 -5.96 10.72
C GLY A 187 13.44 -5.59 10.90
N SER A 188 14.39 -6.48 10.57
CA SER A 188 15.85 -6.29 10.76
C SER A 188 16.35 -4.89 10.37
N ARG A 189 16.04 -4.46 9.14
CA ARG A 189 16.55 -3.23 8.51
C ARG A 189 16.17 -1.93 9.22
N ARG A 190 15.15 -1.92 10.07
CA ARG A 190 14.69 -0.71 10.78
C ARG A 190 14.34 -0.99 12.23
N ARG A 191 15.00 -1.96 12.86
CA ARG A 191 14.88 -2.19 14.32
C ARG A 191 15.36 -0.96 15.10
N ARG A 192 14.78 -0.68 16.28
CA ARG A 192 15.28 0.41 17.15
C ARG A 192 16.71 0.10 17.60
N ASP A 193 16.93 -1.11 18.09
CA ASP A 193 18.23 -1.72 18.35
C ASP A 193 18.15 -3.27 18.22
N TYR A 194 19.29 -3.96 18.29
CA TYR A 194 19.34 -5.44 18.33
C TYR A 194 18.51 -6.03 19.47
N LYS A 195 18.56 -5.42 20.67
CA LYS A 195 17.85 -5.90 21.88
C LYS A 195 16.33 -5.90 21.70
N THR A 196 15.78 -4.91 21.02
CA THR A 196 14.35 -4.82 20.68
C THR A 196 13.94 -5.94 19.76
N HIS A 197 14.75 -6.25 18.74
CA HIS A 197 14.48 -7.37 17.83
C HIS A 197 14.48 -8.70 18.61
N ASP A 198 15.38 -8.87 19.58
CA ASP A 198 15.36 -10.03 20.47
C ASP A 198 14.07 -10.10 21.33
N MET A 199 13.68 -8.99 21.95
CA MET A 199 12.45 -8.89 22.77
C MET A 199 11.18 -9.15 21.96
N VAL A 200 11.14 -8.72 20.69
CA VAL A 200 10.08 -9.05 19.73
C VAL A 200 9.98 -10.57 19.53
N MET A 201 11.10 -11.25 19.29
CA MET A 201 11.12 -12.70 19.10
C MET A 201 10.67 -13.46 20.36
N GLN A 202 11.00 -12.95 21.55
CA GLN A 202 10.51 -13.49 22.82
C GLN A 202 8.98 -13.38 22.93
N GLY A 203 8.41 -12.19 22.69
CA GLY A 203 6.96 -11.97 22.73
C GLY A 203 6.18 -12.79 21.68
N LEU A 204 6.71 -12.88 20.46
CA LEU A 204 6.12 -13.72 19.41
C LEU A 204 6.16 -15.21 19.74
N SER A 205 7.21 -15.70 20.42
CA SER A 205 7.25 -17.08 20.90
C SER A 205 6.22 -17.34 22.00
N GLN A 206 6.06 -16.41 22.95
CA GLN A 206 5.02 -16.50 23.99
C GLN A 206 3.61 -16.53 23.37
N ALA A 207 3.36 -15.70 22.35
CA ALA A 207 2.08 -15.64 21.65
C ALA A 207 1.79 -16.93 20.86
N LYS A 208 2.80 -17.52 20.21
CA LYS A 208 2.72 -18.84 19.57
C LYS A 208 2.38 -19.94 20.58
N ASP A 209 3.00 -19.92 21.76
CA ASP A 209 2.77 -20.93 22.79
C ASP A 209 1.37 -20.82 23.41
N GLU A 210 0.83 -19.61 23.60
CA GLU A 210 -0.58 -19.43 23.98
C GLU A 210 -1.53 -19.82 22.84
N ALA A 211 -1.29 -19.38 21.62
CA ALA A 211 -2.11 -19.73 20.45
C ALA A 211 -2.21 -21.25 20.25
N THR A 212 -1.12 -21.97 20.51
CA THR A 212 -1.10 -23.44 20.49
C THR A 212 -1.99 -24.03 21.60
N LYS A 213 -1.92 -23.53 22.84
CA LYS A 213 -2.78 -23.96 23.96
C LYS A 213 -4.26 -23.64 23.71
N ARG A 214 -4.55 -22.51 23.05
CA ARG A 214 -5.92 -22.05 22.70
C ARG A 214 -6.44 -22.59 21.36
N SER A 215 -5.66 -23.43 20.66
CA SER A 215 -6.00 -24.00 19.34
C SER A 215 -6.41 -22.94 18.29
N PHE A 216 -5.69 -21.82 18.26
CA PHE A 216 -5.91 -20.73 17.32
C PHE A 216 -5.61 -21.11 15.86
N PRO A 217 -6.32 -20.52 14.88
CA PRO A 217 -6.19 -20.89 13.46
C PRO A 217 -4.97 -20.27 12.76
N GLY A 218 -4.36 -19.22 13.31
CA GLY A 218 -3.24 -18.52 12.69
C GLY A 218 -1.88 -19.20 12.90
N LYS A 219 -0.85 -18.70 12.21
CA LYS A 219 0.50 -19.28 12.25
C LYS A 219 1.57 -18.19 12.27
N TRP A 220 2.44 -18.23 13.27
CA TRP A 220 3.74 -17.57 13.17
C TRP A 220 4.64 -18.44 12.28
N ALA A 221 4.94 -17.93 11.09
CA ALA A 221 5.68 -18.62 10.04
C ALA A 221 7.20 -18.57 10.24
N GLY A 222 7.71 -17.60 11.02
CA GLY A 222 9.14 -17.41 11.29
C GLY A 222 9.58 -15.94 11.30
N THR A 223 10.85 -15.70 11.02
CA THR A 223 11.47 -14.37 10.79
C THR A 223 12.29 -14.42 9.50
N SER A 224 12.55 -13.27 8.86
CA SER A 224 13.58 -13.22 7.82
C SER A 224 15.00 -13.28 8.33
N ASN A 225 15.25 -12.87 9.57
CA ASN A 225 16.59 -12.74 10.13
C ASN A 225 17.15 -14.13 10.46
N LEU A 226 18.25 -14.52 9.82
CA LEU A 226 18.79 -15.88 9.94
C LEU A 226 19.35 -16.18 11.35
N HIS A 227 20.03 -15.21 11.96
CA HIS A 227 20.53 -15.30 13.33
C HIS A 227 19.39 -15.46 14.35
N MET A 228 18.32 -14.68 14.21
CA MET A 228 17.13 -14.84 15.06
C MET A 228 16.36 -16.15 14.76
N ALA A 229 16.31 -16.59 13.50
CA ALA A 229 15.72 -17.88 13.13
C ALA A 229 16.46 -19.06 13.77
N MET A 230 17.79 -19.02 13.77
CA MET A 230 18.66 -19.97 14.46
C MET A 230 18.47 -19.91 15.97
N LYS A 231 18.62 -18.71 16.58
CA LYS A 231 18.52 -18.49 18.03
C LYS A 231 17.18 -18.94 18.63
N TYR A 232 16.07 -18.72 17.93
CA TYR A 232 14.73 -19.08 18.39
C TYR A 232 14.23 -20.43 17.88
N ASN A 233 15.02 -21.15 17.08
CA ASN A 233 14.64 -22.39 16.38
C ASN A 233 13.28 -22.26 15.66
N VAL A 234 13.18 -21.24 14.80
CA VAL A 234 12.01 -20.98 13.93
C VAL A 234 12.44 -20.94 12.46
N PRO A 235 11.53 -21.14 11.50
CA PRO A 235 11.90 -21.11 10.09
C PRO A 235 12.42 -19.72 9.66
N ALA A 236 13.47 -19.72 8.85
CA ALA A 236 13.90 -18.52 8.13
C ALA A 236 12.99 -18.29 6.91
N VAL A 237 12.54 -17.05 6.70
CA VAL A 237 11.54 -16.67 5.67
C VAL A 237 12.13 -15.67 4.68
N GLY A 238 12.10 -15.98 3.39
CA GLY A 238 12.74 -15.16 2.36
C GLY A 238 12.00 -15.21 1.02
N THR A 239 12.10 -14.11 0.27
CA THR A 239 11.54 -13.96 -1.08
C THR A 239 12.49 -13.06 -1.88
N VAL A 240 12.57 -13.22 -3.20
CA VAL A 240 13.40 -12.37 -4.06
C VAL A 240 13.07 -10.87 -3.86
N ALA A 241 14.08 -10.00 -3.95
CA ALA A 241 13.95 -8.54 -3.80
C ALA A 241 14.18 -7.80 -5.12
N HIS A 242 13.82 -6.50 -5.16
CA HIS A 242 13.85 -5.71 -6.39
C HIS A 242 15.21 -5.63 -7.06
N GLU A 243 16.30 -5.59 -6.28
CA GLU A 243 17.66 -5.47 -6.82
C GLU A 243 18.00 -6.57 -7.84
N TRP A 244 17.44 -7.77 -7.69
CA TRP A 244 17.62 -8.86 -8.65
C TRP A 244 17.09 -8.49 -10.04
N PHE A 245 15.87 -7.98 -10.09
CA PHE A 245 15.21 -7.53 -11.33
C PHE A 245 15.84 -6.23 -11.86
N MET A 246 16.18 -5.29 -10.97
CA MET A 246 16.83 -4.02 -11.31
C MET A 246 18.22 -4.23 -11.93
N GLY A 247 19.07 -5.01 -11.25
CA GLY A 247 20.42 -5.33 -11.70
C GLY A 247 20.40 -6.09 -13.01
N ILE A 248 19.56 -7.12 -13.15
CA ILE A 248 19.40 -7.84 -14.41
C ILE A 248 18.95 -6.92 -15.55
N ALA A 249 18.03 -5.98 -15.31
CA ALA A 249 17.59 -5.04 -16.33
C ALA A 249 18.72 -4.09 -16.78
N ALA A 250 19.51 -3.56 -15.83
CA ALA A 250 20.67 -2.73 -16.12
C ALA A 250 21.76 -3.53 -16.86
N ILE A 251 22.24 -4.64 -16.31
CA ILE A 251 23.32 -5.49 -16.87
C ILE A 251 22.99 -5.94 -18.31
N THR A 252 21.71 -6.24 -18.60
CA THR A 252 21.29 -6.71 -19.94
C THR A 252 20.82 -5.59 -20.87
N ASP A 253 20.69 -4.35 -20.39
CA ASP A 253 20.04 -3.20 -21.06
C ASP A 253 18.72 -3.57 -21.76
N ASN A 254 17.92 -4.43 -21.11
CA ASN A 254 16.72 -5.01 -21.71
C ASN A 254 15.56 -5.18 -20.72
N TYR A 255 14.97 -4.06 -20.34
CA TYR A 255 13.80 -3.99 -19.47
C TYR A 255 12.63 -4.86 -19.96
N THR A 256 12.41 -4.96 -21.29
CA THR A 256 11.32 -5.77 -21.87
C THR A 256 11.45 -7.28 -21.62
N LYS A 257 12.65 -7.77 -21.30
CA LYS A 257 12.92 -9.17 -20.96
C LYS A 257 13.38 -9.38 -19.52
N ALA A 258 13.78 -8.32 -18.80
CA ALA A 258 14.34 -8.42 -17.46
C ALA A 258 13.49 -9.25 -16.49
N ASN A 259 12.16 -9.09 -16.53
CA ASN A 259 11.23 -9.90 -15.73
C ASN A 259 11.30 -11.41 -16.07
N GLU A 260 11.41 -11.77 -17.35
CA GLU A 260 11.53 -13.17 -17.79
C GLU A 260 12.91 -13.75 -17.45
N THR A 261 13.99 -13.01 -17.75
CA THR A 261 15.38 -13.39 -17.43
C THR A 261 15.59 -13.60 -15.93
N ALA A 262 15.04 -12.71 -15.09
CA ALA A 262 15.13 -12.81 -13.64
C ALA A 262 14.41 -14.04 -13.07
N LEU A 263 13.25 -14.40 -13.63
CA LEU A 263 12.54 -15.63 -13.28
C LEU A 263 13.29 -16.89 -13.77
N GLN A 264 13.84 -16.86 -14.99
CA GLN A 264 14.66 -17.94 -15.54
C GLN A 264 15.89 -18.23 -14.67
N TYR A 265 16.67 -17.20 -14.31
CA TYR A 265 17.86 -17.36 -13.47
C TYR A 265 17.52 -17.75 -12.02
N TRP A 266 16.46 -17.19 -11.42
CA TRP A 266 16.04 -17.59 -10.06
C TRP A 266 15.63 -19.08 -9.99
N SER A 267 14.79 -19.51 -10.95
CA SER A 267 14.43 -20.94 -11.09
C SER A 267 15.62 -21.82 -11.48
N GLY A 268 16.59 -21.28 -12.22
CA GLY A 268 17.84 -21.94 -12.59
C GLY A 268 18.81 -22.11 -11.42
N THR A 269 18.76 -21.26 -10.39
CA THR A 269 19.50 -21.44 -9.13
C THR A 269 18.84 -22.51 -8.26
N PHE A 270 17.54 -22.36 -7.96
CA PHE A 270 16.90 -23.09 -6.85
C PHE A 270 16.00 -24.26 -7.24
N GLY A 271 15.66 -24.41 -8.53
CA GLY A 271 14.69 -25.41 -9.01
C GLY A 271 13.24 -24.96 -8.95
N ARG A 272 12.33 -25.84 -9.37
CA ARG A 272 10.88 -25.55 -9.47
C ARG A 272 10.19 -25.69 -8.11
N GLY A 273 9.40 -24.69 -7.73
CA GLY A 273 8.66 -24.64 -6.44
C GLY A 273 9.48 -24.11 -5.25
N VAL A 274 10.81 -24.10 -5.33
CA VAL A 274 11.70 -23.63 -4.25
C VAL A 274 11.85 -22.10 -4.29
N LEU A 275 11.83 -21.44 -3.11
CA LEU A 275 11.91 -19.97 -2.96
C LEU A 275 10.99 -19.19 -3.92
N SER A 276 9.80 -19.74 -4.17
CA SER A 276 9.01 -19.46 -5.37
C SER A 276 7.86 -18.47 -5.15
N ILE A 277 8.12 -17.41 -4.39
CA ILE A 277 7.24 -16.24 -4.27
C ILE A 277 7.77 -15.13 -5.18
N ALA A 278 7.02 -14.81 -6.23
CA ALA A 278 7.41 -13.83 -7.24
C ALA A 278 7.15 -12.39 -6.79
N LEU A 279 8.16 -11.53 -6.85
CA LEU A 279 8.01 -10.08 -6.64
C LEU A 279 7.66 -9.41 -7.97
N THR A 280 6.52 -8.70 -8.01
CA THR A 280 5.82 -8.38 -9.27
C THR A 280 6.00 -6.94 -9.73
N ASP A 281 6.19 -5.98 -8.82
CA ASP A 281 6.00 -4.57 -9.14
C ASP A 281 7.27 -3.84 -9.60
N THR A 282 8.44 -4.48 -9.73
CA THR A 282 9.71 -3.77 -10.07
C THR A 282 9.57 -2.84 -11.28
N PHE A 283 8.94 -3.34 -12.35
CA PHE A 283 8.63 -2.58 -13.57
C PHE A 283 7.12 -2.49 -13.83
N GLY A 284 6.33 -2.57 -12.75
CA GLY A 284 4.88 -2.69 -12.77
C GLY A 284 4.39 -4.13 -12.94
N THR A 285 3.45 -4.54 -12.09
CA THR A 285 2.80 -5.86 -12.15
C THR A 285 2.20 -6.20 -13.53
N PRO A 286 1.60 -5.26 -14.30
CA PRO A 286 1.09 -5.56 -15.64
C PRO A 286 2.14 -6.05 -16.62
N ASP A 287 3.40 -5.62 -16.50
CA ASP A 287 4.49 -6.13 -17.33
C ASP A 287 5.00 -7.47 -16.83
N PHE A 288 5.22 -7.59 -15.52
CA PHE A 288 5.64 -8.84 -14.90
C PHE A 288 4.72 -10.02 -15.26
N LEU A 289 3.41 -9.82 -15.29
CA LEU A 289 2.44 -10.87 -15.69
C LEU A 289 2.56 -11.29 -17.17
N LYS A 290 3.16 -10.49 -18.06
CA LYS A 290 3.52 -10.90 -19.43
C LYS A 290 4.63 -11.97 -19.40
N ALA A 291 5.59 -11.84 -18.50
CA ALA A 291 6.66 -12.81 -18.27
C ALA A 291 6.18 -14.02 -17.43
N PHE A 292 5.31 -13.81 -16.44
CA PHE A 292 4.86 -14.86 -15.51
C PHE A 292 4.02 -15.96 -16.18
N LYS A 293 3.39 -15.67 -17.33
CA LYS A 293 2.72 -16.69 -18.17
C LYS A 293 3.65 -17.40 -19.17
N ARG A 294 4.93 -17.06 -19.23
CA ARG A 294 5.91 -17.76 -20.07
C ARG A 294 6.26 -19.14 -19.47
N PRO A 295 6.71 -20.11 -20.29
CA PRO A 295 7.18 -21.38 -19.79
C PRO A 295 8.37 -21.22 -18.83
N ALA A 296 8.31 -21.90 -17.70
CA ALA A 296 9.44 -22.02 -16.78
C ALA A 296 10.48 -23.01 -17.34
N PRO A 297 11.79 -22.74 -17.21
CA PRO A 297 12.83 -23.61 -17.72
C PRO A 297 12.73 -25.03 -17.14
N PRO A 298 13.24 -26.06 -17.84
CA PRO A 298 13.45 -27.37 -17.25
C PRO A 298 14.34 -27.26 -16.01
N GLY A 299 13.95 -27.93 -14.93
CA GLY A 299 14.66 -27.88 -13.67
C GLY A 299 14.06 -28.90 -12.70
N HIS A 300 14.86 -29.37 -11.75
CA HIS A 300 14.40 -30.35 -10.78
C HIS A 300 13.33 -29.72 -9.87
N SER A 301 12.29 -30.49 -9.54
CA SER A 301 11.36 -30.15 -8.46
C SER A 301 11.44 -31.17 -7.33
N ARG A 302 11.01 -30.77 -6.13
CA ARG A 302 10.65 -31.70 -5.04
C ARG A 302 9.15 -32.06 -5.07
N ASP A 303 8.37 -31.46 -5.98
CA ASP A 303 6.95 -31.72 -6.22
C ASP A 303 6.74 -32.26 -7.65
N PRO A 304 6.47 -33.57 -7.83
CA PRO A 304 6.25 -34.17 -9.15
C PRO A 304 5.07 -33.58 -9.94
N SER A 305 4.15 -32.84 -9.31
CA SER A 305 3.07 -32.15 -10.02
C SER A 305 3.55 -30.93 -10.83
N LEU A 306 4.78 -30.46 -10.58
CA LEU A 306 5.45 -29.39 -11.32
C LEU A 306 6.33 -29.89 -12.48
N ASP A 307 6.46 -31.20 -12.65
CA ASP A 307 7.24 -31.84 -13.73
C ASP A 307 6.40 -32.11 -14.99
N LYS A 308 5.31 -31.35 -15.18
CA LYS A 308 4.54 -31.32 -16.42
C LYS A 308 5.43 -30.97 -17.64
N PRO A 309 5.00 -31.31 -18.86
CA PRO A 309 5.57 -30.74 -20.07
C PRO A 309 5.33 -29.22 -20.11
N ASN A 310 6.42 -28.43 -20.10
CA ASN A 310 6.43 -26.99 -20.40
C ASN A 310 5.42 -26.12 -19.57
N PRO A 311 5.38 -26.22 -18.23
CA PRO A 311 4.50 -25.41 -17.38
C PRO A 311 4.94 -23.95 -17.36
N SER A 312 4.00 -23.05 -17.09
CA SER A 312 4.28 -21.61 -16.91
C SER A 312 5.01 -21.30 -15.60
N PHE A 313 5.67 -20.13 -15.51
CA PHE A 313 6.17 -19.61 -14.23
C PHE A 313 5.03 -19.48 -13.20
N ALA A 314 3.85 -19.01 -13.63
CA ALA A 314 2.65 -18.91 -12.80
C ALA A 314 2.19 -20.26 -12.22
N GLU A 315 2.40 -21.38 -12.93
CA GLU A 315 2.15 -22.71 -12.39
C GLU A 315 3.20 -23.13 -11.35
N VAL A 316 4.50 -23.00 -11.65
CA VAL A 316 5.58 -23.52 -10.77
C VAL A 316 5.91 -22.61 -9.59
N TYR A 317 5.48 -21.35 -9.58
CA TYR A 317 5.62 -20.44 -8.43
C TYR A 317 4.46 -20.64 -7.44
N THR A 318 4.78 -20.78 -6.16
CA THR A 318 3.78 -20.95 -5.09
C THR A 318 2.94 -19.69 -4.83
N GLY A 319 3.43 -18.51 -5.23
CA GLY A 319 2.70 -17.26 -5.03
C GLY A 319 3.39 -16.01 -5.55
N THR A 320 2.88 -14.86 -5.11
CA THR A 320 3.41 -13.52 -5.41
C THR A 320 3.58 -12.68 -4.15
N ARG A 321 4.42 -11.64 -4.21
CA ARG A 321 4.59 -10.64 -3.15
C ARG A 321 4.08 -9.27 -3.61
N GLN A 322 3.35 -8.60 -2.72
CA GLN A 322 2.81 -7.25 -2.88
C GLN A 322 3.65 -6.29 -2.03
N ASP A 323 4.36 -5.36 -2.70
CA ASP A 323 5.26 -4.37 -2.09
C ASP A 323 4.93 -2.91 -2.49
N SER A 324 4.00 -2.74 -3.44
CA SER A 324 3.38 -1.46 -3.79
C SER A 324 1.99 -1.65 -4.44
N GLY A 325 1.35 -0.55 -4.86
CA GLY A 325 -0.04 -0.56 -5.34
C GLY A 325 -1.07 -0.78 -4.22
N SER A 326 -2.35 -0.66 -4.56
CA SER A 326 -3.47 -0.98 -3.65
C SER A 326 -3.56 -2.49 -3.43
N PRO A 327 -3.49 -3.00 -2.18
CA PRO A 327 -3.58 -4.44 -1.89
C PRO A 327 -4.87 -5.08 -2.43
N PHE A 328 -6.01 -4.37 -2.41
CA PHE A 328 -7.27 -4.85 -2.96
C PHE A 328 -7.26 -4.95 -4.49
N GLU A 329 -6.67 -3.99 -5.19
CA GLU A 329 -6.48 -4.12 -6.65
C GLU A 329 -5.53 -5.26 -6.98
N PHE A 330 -4.49 -5.47 -6.17
CA PHE A 330 -3.53 -6.55 -6.35
C PHE A 330 -4.19 -7.94 -6.16
N ILE A 331 -4.94 -8.13 -5.07
CA ILE A 331 -5.73 -9.35 -4.81
C ILE A 331 -6.64 -9.67 -5.99
N LYS A 332 -7.39 -8.68 -6.49
CA LYS A 332 -8.26 -8.86 -7.65
C LYS A 332 -7.44 -9.22 -8.90
N ARG A 333 -6.43 -8.42 -9.25
CA ARG A 333 -5.58 -8.63 -10.44
C ARG A 333 -4.97 -10.04 -10.46
N MET A 334 -4.50 -10.52 -9.31
CA MET A 334 -3.91 -11.86 -9.22
C MET A 334 -4.96 -12.96 -9.36
N ARG A 335 -6.18 -12.81 -8.80
CA ARG A 335 -7.28 -13.75 -9.03
C ARG A 335 -7.67 -13.79 -10.50
N ASP A 336 -7.95 -12.63 -11.09
CA ASP A 336 -8.31 -12.47 -12.51
C ASP A 336 -7.26 -13.16 -13.41
N PHE A 337 -5.96 -12.87 -13.19
CA PHE A 337 -4.86 -13.50 -13.93
C PHE A 337 -4.79 -15.03 -13.74
N TYR A 338 -4.92 -15.54 -12.51
CA TYR A 338 -4.89 -16.99 -12.29
C TYR A 338 -6.10 -17.69 -12.91
N ASP A 339 -7.27 -17.05 -13.00
CA ASP A 339 -8.42 -17.57 -13.76
C ASP A 339 -8.16 -17.55 -15.27
N GLU A 340 -7.62 -16.46 -15.83
CA GLU A 340 -7.20 -16.39 -17.25
C GLU A 340 -6.20 -17.50 -17.63
N GLN A 341 -5.26 -17.82 -16.73
CA GLN A 341 -4.28 -18.89 -16.94
C GLN A 341 -4.82 -20.30 -16.58
N ASN A 342 -6.09 -20.44 -16.20
CA ASN A 342 -6.72 -21.69 -15.77
C ASN A 342 -6.05 -22.36 -14.55
N ILE A 343 -5.43 -21.57 -13.67
CA ILE A 343 -4.67 -22.03 -12.50
C ILE A 343 -5.61 -22.19 -11.30
N THR A 344 -5.93 -23.46 -11.02
CA THR A 344 -6.83 -23.89 -9.93
C THR A 344 -6.12 -24.25 -8.62
N SER A 345 -4.80 -24.43 -8.65
CA SER A 345 -3.97 -24.65 -7.45
C SER A 345 -4.06 -23.45 -6.51
N HIS A 346 -4.04 -23.68 -5.19
CA HIS A 346 -3.87 -22.59 -4.23
C HIS A 346 -2.58 -21.80 -4.50
N LYS A 347 -2.69 -20.47 -4.52
CA LYS A 347 -1.57 -19.54 -4.69
C LYS A 347 -1.55 -18.54 -3.54
N THR A 348 -0.35 -18.25 -3.06
CA THR A 348 -0.12 -17.33 -1.94
C THR A 348 0.02 -15.88 -2.42
N ILE A 349 -0.53 -14.93 -1.68
CA ILE A 349 -0.10 -13.52 -1.72
C ILE A 349 0.60 -13.21 -0.40
N VAL A 350 1.88 -12.86 -0.49
CA VAL A 350 2.66 -12.31 0.63
C VAL A 350 2.53 -10.79 0.58
N PHE A 351 1.99 -10.17 1.61
CA PHE A 351 1.96 -8.71 1.75
C PHE A 351 3.18 -8.26 2.56
N SER A 352 3.88 -7.20 2.12
CA SER A 352 5.02 -6.62 2.86
C SER A 352 5.02 -5.08 2.96
N ASP A 353 4.12 -4.37 2.28
CA ASP A 353 4.11 -2.90 2.27
C ASP A 353 3.43 -2.28 3.52
N SER A 354 4.24 -2.01 4.54
CA SER A 354 3.88 -1.11 5.66
C SER A 354 2.65 -1.56 6.47
N LEU A 355 2.66 -2.83 6.87
CA LEU A 355 1.59 -3.51 7.59
C LEU A 355 1.57 -3.20 9.10
N ASN A 356 0.35 -3.14 9.64
CA ASN A 356 0.03 -3.29 11.07
C ASN A 356 -0.94 -4.49 11.24
N VAL A 357 -1.34 -4.82 12.47
CA VAL A 357 -2.22 -5.98 12.76
C VAL A 357 -3.54 -5.89 11.98
N ASP A 358 -4.18 -4.72 11.99
CA ASP A 358 -5.54 -4.56 11.48
C ASP A 358 -5.59 -4.68 9.94
N ARG A 359 -4.57 -4.16 9.23
CA ARG A 359 -4.38 -4.40 7.79
C ARG A 359 -4.13 -5.88 7.46
N CYS A 360 -3.42 -6.62 8.31
CA CYS A 360 -3.22 -8.04 8.08
C CYS A 360 -4.57 -8.78 8.12
N ILE A 361 -5.42 -8.47 9.10
CA ILE A 361 -6.75 -9.07 9.24
C ILE A 361 -7.67 -8.66 8.06
N GLU A 362 -7.67 -7.39 7.68
CA GLU A 362 -8.40 -6.85 6.52
C GLU A 362 -8.01 -7.57 5.22
N TYR A 363 -6.71 -7.61 4.90
CA TYR A 363 -6.21 -8.22 3.67
C TYR A 363 -6.31 -9.75 3.69
N MET A 364 -6.26 -10.37 4.87
CA MET A 364 -6.50 -11.80 5.04
C MET A 364 -7.90 -12.18 4.58
N HIS A 365 -8.93 -11.50 5.10
CA HIS A 365 -10.32 -11.75 4.71
C HIS A 365 -10.55 -11.48 3.22
N ALA A 366 -10.01 -10.38 2.68
CA ALA A 366 -10.11 -10.05 1.26
C ALA A 366 -9.47 -11.12 0.35
N THR A 367 -8.30 -11.64 0.73
CA THR A 367 -7.56 -12.66 -0.02
C THR A 367 -8.25 -14.04 0.05
N GLN A 368 -8.73 -14.43 1.23
CA GLN A 368 -9.47 -15.68 1.44
C GLN A 368 -10.80 -15.69 0.67
N ALA A 369 -11.50 -14.54 0.59
CA ALA A 369 -12.76 -14.43 -0.14
C ALA A 369 -12.63 -14.75 -1.64
N VAL A 370 -11.45 -14.50 -2.25
CA VAL A 370 -11.12 -14.89 -3.63
C VAL A 370 -10.35 -16.22 -3.74
N LYS A 371 -10.36 -17.02 -2.67
CA LYS A 371 -9.73 -18.36 -2.56
C LYS A 371 -8.20 -18.37 -2.75
N LEU A 372 -7.55 -17.23 -2.56
CA LEU A 372 -6.09 -17.13 -2.48
C LEU A 372 -5.64 -17.28 -1.01
N VAL A 373 -4.35 -17.58 -0.80
CA VAL A 373 -3.80 -17.79 0.55
C VAL A 373 -3.05 -16.52 1.00
N PRO A 374 -3.49 -15.82 2.06
CA PRO A 374 -2.76 -14.66 2.57
C PRO A 374 -1.53 -15.07 3.41
N SER A 375 -0.47 -14.27 3.33
CA SER A 375 0.63 -14.28 4.30
C SER A 375 1.24 -12.89 4.46
N PHE A 376 1.86 -12.60 5.62
CA PHE A 376 2.24 -11.23 6.00
C PHE A 376 3.69 -11.14 6.48
N GLY A 377 4.52 -10.34 5.80
CA GLY A 377 5.85 -9.96 6.29
C GLY A 377 5.76 -8.65 7.07
N VAL A 378 5.67 -8.73 8.40
CA VAL A 378 5.46 -7.56 9.27
C VAL A 378 6.81 -7.11 9.84
N GLY A 379 7.29 -5.96 9.37
CA GLY A 379 8.60 -5.41 9.74
C GLY A 379 8.54 -4.40 10.89
N THR A 380 8.66 -3.12 10.55
CA THR A 380 8.83 -2.00 11.49
C THR A 380 7.74 -1.90 12.59
N PHE A 381 6.54 -2.48 12.38
CA PHE A 381 5.48 -2.55 13.41
C PHE A 381 5.86 -3.43 14.62
N PHE A 382 6.74 -4.40 14.45
CA PHE A 382 7.31 -5.16 15.56
C PHE A 382 8.57 -4.48 16.08
N THR A 383 9.60 -4.33 15.24
CA THR A 383 10.95 -3.99 15.70
C THR A 383 11.20 -2.51 16.03
N ASN A 384 10.22 -1.62 15.84
CA ASN A 384 10.38 -0.19 16.10
C ASN A 384 9.08 0.51 16.55
N ASP A 385 8.31 -0.13 17.44
CA ASP A 385 7.07 0.46 17.96
C ASP A 385 7.21 1.08 19.35
N PHE A 386 7.84 2.26 19.38
CA PHE A 386 8.11 3.02 20.61
C PHE A 386 7.19 4.23 20.76
N SER A 387 6.96 4.60 22.01
CA SER A 387 6.46 5.92 22.43
C SER A 387 7.59 6.66 23.14
N LYS A 388 7.52 7.99 23.13
CA LYS A 388 8.38 8.89 23.89
C LYS A 388 8.16 8.69 25.39
N LYS A 389 9.23 8.55 26.17
CA LYS A 389 9.17 8.35 27.62
C LYS A 389 8.66 9.61 28.34
N SER A 390 9.00 10.80 27.84
CA SER A 390 8.58 12.10 28.39
C SER A 390 7.09 12.40 28.28
N SER A 391 6.41 11.87 27.25
CA SER A 391 5.16 12.44 26.73
C SER A 391 4.15 11.40 26.24
N GLY A 392 4.52 10.13 26.08
CA GLY A 392 3.64 9.06 25.57
C GLY A 392 3.36 9.11 24.05
N GLU A 393 3.67 10.24 23.39
CA GLU A 393 3.60 10.41 21.94
C GLU A 393 4.39 9.33 21.17
N LYS A 394 4.12 9.17 19.87
CA LYS A 394 4.85 8.23 19.02
C LYS A 394 6.32 8.68 18.83
N SER A 395 7.31 7.83 19.17
CA SER A 395 8.67 7.94 18.60
C SER A 395 8.61 7.34 17.19
N VAL A 396 8.98 8.14 16.19
CA VAL A 396 8.76 7.85 14.76
C VAL A 396 10.00 7.16 14.17
N PRO A 397 9.89 5.94 13.59
CA PRO A 397 11.01 5.25 12.96
C PRO A 397 11.65 6.02 11.79
N LEU A 398 12.97 5.97 11.68
CA LEU A 398 13.71 6.50 10.53
C LEU A 398 13.24 5.83 9.21
N ASN A 399 12.86 6.63 8.20
CA ASN A 399 12.52 6.11 6.88
C ASN A 399 13.77 6.02 5.99
N ILE A 400 14.67 5.13 6.38
CA ILE A 400 15.95 4.89 5.70
C ILE A 400 15.88 3.69 4.74
N VAL A 401 16.62 3.79 3.63
CA VAL A 401 16.78 2.73 2.62
C VAL A 401 18.21 2.73 2.05
N ILE A 402 18.75 1.54 1.76
CA ILE A 402 19.92 1.33 0.90
C ILE A 402 19.43 0.55 -0.31
N LYS A 403 19.79 0.99 -1.51
CA LYS A 403 19.25 0.42 -2.76
C LYS A 403 20.28 0.42 -3.87
N LEU A 404 20.18 -0.59 -4.74
CA LEU A 404 21.00 -0.70 -5.96
C LEU A 404 20.77 0.54 -6.83
N PHE A 405 21.84 1.28 -7.09
CA PHE A 405 21.86 2.55 -7.82
C PHE A 405 22.46 2.38 -9.23
N GLU A 406 23.46 1.52 -9.37
CA GLU A 406 24.14 1.21 -10.63
C GLU A 406 24.56 -0.27 -10.67
N ALA A 407 24.55 -0.88 -11.85
CA ALA A 407 25.13 -2.20 -12.11
C ALA A 407 25.74 -2.25 -13.52
N ASP A 408 26.96 -2.80 -13.65
CA ASP A 408 27.71 -2.86 -14.91
C ASP A 408 27.78 -1.48 -15.61
N GLY A 409 28.09 -0.41 -14.85
CA GLY A 409 28.19 0.96 -15.37
C GLY A 409 26.88 1.60 -15.85
N ARG A 410 25.71 1.00 -15.56
CA ARG A 410 24.39 1.49 -15.98
C ARG A 410 23.47 1.75 -14.78
N PRO A 411 22.71 2.86 -14.77
CA PRO A 411 21.84 3.21 -13.66
C PRO A 411 20.66 2.24 -13.51
N CYS A 412 20.35 1.88 -12.26
CA CYS A 412 19.26 0.98 -11.89
C CYS A 412 17.99 1.77 -11.52
N ILE A 413 16.84 1.35 -12.08
CA ILE A 413 15.54 1.99 -11.84
C ILE A 413 14.50 1.03 -11.22
N LYS A 414 13.53 1.56 -10.47
CA LYS A 414 12.27 0.87 -10.11
C LYS A 414 11.09 1.76 -10.51
N ILE A 415 10.05 1.19 -11.11
CA ILE A 415 8.80 1.90 -11.46
C ILE A 415 7.74 1.73 -10.36
N SER A 416 7.60 0.51 -9.79
CA SER A 416 6.51 0.13 -8.87
C SER A 416 5.12 0.12 -9.55
N ASP A 417 4.05 -0.19 -8.79
CA ASP A 417 2.66 -0.01 -9.23
C ASP A 417 2.08 1.38 -8.83
N ASN A 418 2.90 2.29 -8.26
CA ASN A 418 2.51 3.63 -7.79
C ASN A 418 3.41 4.74 -8.34
N LEU A 419 2.82 5.84 -8.83
CA LEU A 419 3.60 7.01 -9.32
C LEU A 419 4.62 7.52 -8.28
N GLY A 420 4.23 7.60 -7.01
CA GLY A 420 5.07 8.10 -5.91
C GLY A 420 6.16 7.14 -5.40
N LYS A 421 6.29 5.91 -5.96
CA LYS A 421 7.37 4.97 -5.63
C LYS A 421 8.31 4.68 -6.82
N ASN A 422 8.27 5.50 -7.89
CA ASN A 422 9.31 5.55 -8.94
C ASN A 422 10.69 5.86 -8.32
N MET A 423 11.77 5.39 -8.96
CA MET A 423 13.12 5.53 -8.43
C MET A 423 14.19 5.29 -9.50
N GLY A 424 15.32 6.01 -9.37
CA GLY A 424 16.49 5.92 -10.24
C GLY A 424 16.59 7.17 -11.10
N ASP A 425 17.24 7.06 -12.25
CA ASP A 425 17.26 8.15 -13.24
C ASP A 425 15.88 8.44 -13.83
N SER A 426 15.51 9.71 -13.97
CA SER A 426 14.17 10.14 -14.37
C SER A 426 13.91 9.99 -15.88
N GLU A 427 14.92 10.25 -16.71
CA GLU A 427 14.82 10.07 -18.16
C GLU A 427 14.70 8.58 -18.52
N LEU A 428 15.49 7.72 -17.88
CA LEU A 428 15.44 6.28 -18.03
C LEU A 428 14.12 5.69 -17.51
N VAL A 429 13.58 6.19 -16.38
CA VAL A 429 12.22 5.82 -15.93
C VAL A 429 11.18 6.19 -16.99
N ALA A 430 11.27 7.38 -17.60
CA ALA A 430 10.34 7.79 -18.66
C ALA A 430 10.47 6.93 -19.94
N LYS A 431 11.71 6.67 -20.38
CA LYS A 431 12.03 5.75 -21.50
C LYS A 431 11.43 4.36 -21.26
N VAL A 432 11.72 3.75 -20.12
CA VAL A 432 11.28 2.37 -19.83
C VAL A 432 9.78 2.28 -19.61
N LYS A 433 9.13 3.29 -19.00
CA LYS A 433 7.65 3.37 -18.97
C LYS A 433 7.06 3.33 -20.39
N HIS A 434 7.66 4.05 -21.34
CA HIS A 434 7.22 4.04 -22.74
C HIS A 434 7.45 2.67 -23.40
N GLU A 435 8.65 2.10 -23.28
CA GLU A 435 9.01 0.79 -23.86
C GLU A 435 8.13 -0.38 -23.36
N LEU A 436 7.75 -0.37 -22.08
CA LEU A 436 6.90 -1.41 -21.48
C LEU A 436 5.39 -1.20 -21.70
N GLY A 437 4.99 -0.01 -22.20
CA GLY A 437 3.59 0.39 -22.31
C GLY A 437 2.92 0.61 -20.95
N TYR A 438 3.64 1.19 -19.99
CA TYR A 438 3.17 1.41 -18.63
C TYR A 438 2.05 2.47 -18.59
N VAL A 439 0.94 2.18 -17.91
CA VAL A 439 -0.21 3.08 -17.74
C VAL A 439 -0.25 3.56 -16.30
N GLU A 440 -0.23 4.87 -16.10
CA GLU A 440 -0.12 5.46 -14.76
C GLU A 440 -1.41 5.34 -13.94
N LYS A 441 -1.24 5.15 -12.63
CA LYS A 441 -2.31 5.13 -11.63
C LYS A 441 -1.91 5.95 -10.40
N ASN A 442 -2.88 6.70 -9.89
CA ASN A 442 -2.78 7.39 -8.60
C ASN A 442 -3.53 6.60 -7.52
N TRP A 443 -2.92 6.46 -6.35
CA TRP A 443 -3.54 5.85 -5.17
C TRP A 443 -3.22 6.68 -3.93
N SER A 444 -4.26 7.15 -3.23
CA SER A 444 -4.16 8.03 -2.05
C SER A 444 -3.43 7.40 -0.86
N GLY A 445 -3.40 6.06 -0.76
CA GLY A 445 -2.63 5.34 0.25
C GLY A 445 -1.13 5.24 -0.04
N GLY A 446 -0.62 5.88 -1.11
CA GLY A 446 0.76 5.73 -1.57
C GLY A 446 1.85 6.23 -0.59
N ASP A 447 1.50 7.15 0.32
CA ASP A 447 2.38 7.70 1.35
C ASP A 447 2.63 6.66 2.47
N GLU A 448 3.87 6.18 2.58
CA GLU A 448 4.30 5.20 3.59
C GLU A 448 4.32 5.79 5.01
N THR A 449 4.44 7.12 5.18
CA THR A 449 4.56 7.74 6.51
C THR A 449 3.22 7.74 7.24
N LYS A 450 2.15 8.20 6.57
CA LYS A 450 0.80 8.32 7.14
C LYS A 450 0.17 6.99 7.55
N ARG A 451 0.70 5.87 7.03
CA ARG A 451 0.22 4.51 7.34
C ARG A 451 0.49 4.07 8.78
N TRP A 452 1.40 4.69 9.51
CA TRP A 452 1.78 4.26 10.85
C TRP A 452 0.92 4.86 11.99
N TYR A 453 0.18 5.94 11.73
CA TYR A 453 -0.51 6.72 12.77
C TYR A 453 -1.95 6.28 13.10
N SER A 454 -2.42 5.17 12.52
CA SER A 454 -3.80 4.69 12.68
C SER A 454 -3.90 3.49 13.64
N SER A 455 -3.65 3.73 14.93
CA SER A 455 -4.01 2.81 16.01
C SER A 455 -4.04 3.52 17.36
N VAL A 456 -5.22 3.97 17.79
CA VAL A 456 -5.49 4.36 19.19
C VAL A 456 -6.15 3.16 19.87
N PHE A 457 -5.48 2.62 20.89
CA PHE A 457 -6.08 1.65 21.82
C PHE A 457 -6.43 2.39 23.11
N GLU A 458 -7.73 2.60 23.37
CA GLU A 458 -8.19 2.83 24.74
C GLU A 458 -8.35 1.47 25.45
N GLY A 459 -7.90 1.40 26.69
CA GLY A 459 -7.84 0.14 27.44
C GLY A 459 -9.19 -0.30 28.00
N GLY A 460 -9.76 -1.38 27.46
CA GLY A 460 -10.97 -2.03 27.98
C GLY A 460 -10.74 -3.51 28.25
N LYS A 461 -10.89 -3.95 29.51
CA LYS A 461 -10.85 -5.37 29.87
C LYS A 461 -12.23 -6.00 29.62
N ASP A 462 -12.37 -6.78 28.56
CA ASP A 462 -13.08 -8.07 28.63
C ASP A 462 -12.80 -8.94 27.39
N ALA A 463 -12.70 -10.25 27.60
CA ALA A 463 -12.37 -11.22 26.55
C ALA A 463 -13.60 -12.08 26.20
N GLY A 464 -14.12 -11.96 24.97
CA GLY A 464 -15.21 -12.85 24.55
C GLY A 464 -15.77 -12.65 23.13
N LYS A 465 -15.61 -13.70 22.30
CA LYS A 465 -16.45 -14.05 21.12
C LYS A 465 -16.39 -13.11 19.90
N ILE A 466 -15.51 -13.44 18.96
CA ILE A 466 -15.54 -12.93 17.58
C ILE A 466 -16.79 -13.46 16.84
N ARG A 467 -17.62 -12.57 16.27
CA ARG A 467 -18.70 -12.92 15.31
C ARG A 467 -18.16 -12.87 13.87
N VAL A 468 -18.43 -13.90 13.06
CA VAL A 468 -17.97 -14.01 11.67
C VAL A 468 -18.98 -13.38 10.70
N ILE A 469 -18.60 -12.31 10.02
CA ILE A 469 -19.42 -11.65 8.98
C ILE A 469 -19.17 -12.31 7.62
N LYS A 470 -20.25 -12.75 6.94
CA LYS A 470 -20.18 -13.30 5.58
C LYS A 470 -20.33 -12.19 4.54
N VAL A 471 -19.32 -12.02 3.69
CA VAL A 471 -19.43 -11.22 2.46
C VAL A 471 -19.86 -12.12 1.30
N ASN A 472 -20.85 -11.70 0.52
CA ASN A 472 -21.48 -12.53 -0.53
C ASN A 472 -21.10 -12.01 -1.93
N TYR A 473 -20.54 -12.88 -2.79
CA TYR A 473 -20.12 -12.51 -4.15
C TYR A 473 -21.19 -12.92 -5.17
N GLY A 474 -21.74 -11.95 -5.91
CA GLY A 474 -22.66 -12.17 -7.02
C GLY A 474 -21.98 -12.02 -8.38
N ASN A 475 -21.93 -13.09 -9.18
CA ASN A 475 -21.46 -13.06 -10.56
C ASN A 475 -22.63 -12.74 -11.53
N GLY A 476 -22.32 -12.28 -12.75
CA GLY A 476 -23.28 -11.68 -13.67
C GLY A 476 -24.07 -12.63 -14.58
N GLY A 477 -25.04 -12.03 -15.28
CA GLY A 477 -25.91 -12.61 -16.33
C GLY A 477 -26.85 -11.51 -16.86
N GLY A 478 -27.28 -11.58 -18.13
CA GLY A 478 -28.00 -10.46 -18.79
C GLY A 478 -29.15 -10.86 -19.72
N TYR A 479 -29.42 -9.98 -20.71
CA TYR A 479 -30.47 -9.98 -21.76
C TYR A 479 -31.77 -9.18 -21.51
N GLY A 480 -32.16 -8.39 -22.53
CA GLY A 480 -33.48 -7.75 -22.72
C GLY A 480 -33.65 -6.37 -22.04
N GLN A 481 -34.41 -5.41 -22.59
CA GLN A 481 -34.97 -5.22 -23.95
C GLN A 481 -35.21 -3.70 -24.19
N SER A 482 -35.71 -3.27 -25.37
CA SER A 482 -35.47 -1.93 -25.93
C SER A 482 -36.69 -1.01 -26.20
N ASN A 483 -36.57 0.27 -25.84
CA ASN A 483 -37.18 1.48 -26.50
C ASN A 483 -38.74 1.59 -26.53
N PRO A 484 -39.38 2.67 -27.08
CA PRO A 484 -38.90 4.02 -27.49
C PRO A 484 -39.78 5.23 -26.99
N TYR A 485 -39.54 6.43 -27.55
CA TYR A 485 -40.26 7.73 -27.41
C TYR A 485 -39.98 8.57 -26.12
N GLY A 486 -39.86 9.92 -26.16
CA GLY A 486 -39.77 10.85 -27.31
C GLY A 486 -39.65 12.36 -26.96
N THR A 487 -38.73 13.06 -27.65
CA THR A 487 -38.70 14.51 -28.03
C THR A 487 -39.13 15.67 -27.09
N ASN A 488 -38.13 16.40 -26.58
CA ASN A 488 -37.73 17.80 -26.95
C ASN A 488 -38.59 19.09 -26.69
N SER A 489 -37.89 20.13 -26.18
CA SER A 489 -38.09 21.60 -26.32
C SER A 489 -39.29 22.38 -25.73
N GLY A 490 -38.99 23.57 -25.16
CA GLY A 490 -39.93 24.67 -24.85
C GLY A 490 -39.33 25.78 -23.95
N TYR A 491 -39.55 27.06 -24.27
CA TYR A 491 -39.12 28.25 -23.48
C TYR A 491 -40.36 29.00 -22.93
N ASP A 492 -40.23 29.74 -21.82
CA ASP A 492 -40.44 31.22 -21.78
C ASP A 492 -40.36 31.84 -20.36
N THR A 493 -40.24 33.18 -20.30
CA THR A 493 -40.28 34.08 -19.13
C THR A 493 -41.19 35.29 -19.47
N PRO A 494 -41.64 36.22 -18.56
CA PRO A 494 -40.79 37.33 -18.05
C PRO A 494 -41.21 37.86 -16.62
N PRO A 495 -41.24 39.18 -16.22
CA PRO A 495 -40.17 39.77 -15.37
C PRO A 495 -40.61 40.76 -14.24
N THR A 496 -39.65 41.55 -13.71
CA THR A 496 -39.75 42.81 -12.90
C THR A 496 -40.20 42.70 -11.42
N TYR A 497 -39.88 43.65 -10.50
CA TYR A 497 -39.43 45.07 -10.59
C TYR A 497 -38.43 45.45 -9.45
N LYS A 498 -37.79 46.64 -9.51
CA LYS A 498 -36.87 47.18 -8.46
C LYS A 498 -36.86 48.74 -8.44
N PRO A 499 -36.62 49.39 -7.28
CA PRO A 499 -36.08 50.77 -7.24
C PRO A 499 -34.90 50.99 -6.26
N GLN A 500 -34.28 52.17 -6.41
CA GLN A 500 -33.18 52.82 -5.65
C GLN A 500 -33.76 53.78 -4.56
N ASN A 501 -33.06 54.51 -3.67
CA ASN A 501 -31.68 54.51 -3.11
C ASN A 501 -31.64 55.44 -1.85
N ASP A 502 -30.47 55.46 -1.17
CA ASP A 502 -29.81 56.59 -0.46
C ASP A 502 -29.55 56.49 1.06
N VAL A 503 -28.65 57.37 1.53
CA VAL A 503 -27.65 57.18 2.61
C VAL A 503 -28.05 57.68 4.00
N GLU A 504 -27.58 57.02 5.07
CA GLU A 504 -26.51 57.52 5.97
C GLU A 504 -26.08 56.55 7.11
N MET A 505 -24.78 56.65 7.49
CA MET A 505 -24.09 56.30 8.76
C MET A 505 -24.22 54.91 9.46
N GLN A 506 -23.08 54.42 9.98
CA GLN A 506 -22.91 53.20 10.79
C GLN A 506 -23.34 53.38 12.26
N PRO A 507 -23.66 52.28 12.97
CA PRO A 507 -22.62 51.60 13.78
C PRO A 507 -22.37 50.14 13.36
N LEU A 508 -21.34 49.51 13.94
CA LEU A 508 -21.11 48.06 13.80
C LEU A 508 -22.26 47.28 14.46
N ASN A 509 -22.73 46.22 13.81
CA ASN A 509 -23.63 45.24 14.42
C ASN A 509 -23.36 43.84 13.84
N ASP A 510 -23.48 42.80 14.67
CA ASP A 510 -23.14 41.42 14.33
C ASP A 510 -24.24 40.75 13.49
N PRO A 511 -23.94 40.17 12.30
CA PRO A 511 -24.95 39.50 11.47
C PRO A 511 -25.53 38.19 12.03
N PHE A 512 -24.98 37.62 13.11
CA PHE A 512 -25.35 36.28 13.62
C PHE A 512 -25.84 36.27 15.08
N ALA A 513 -26.35 37.39 15.58
CA ALA A 513 -27.11 37.44 16.83
C ALA A 513 -28.50 36.77 16.67
N ASP A 514 -28.81 35.81 17.55
CA ASP A 514 -29.97 34.91 17.43
C ASP A 514 -31.28 35.49 18.01
N PRO A 515 -32.37 35.65 17.22
CA PRO A 515 -33.64 36.19 17.70
C PRO A 515 -34.63 35.09 18.13
N TYR A 516 -35.03 35.13 19.41
CA TYR A 516 -35.88 34.13 20.07
C TYR A 516 -37.12 33.63 19.30
N GLY A 517 -37.15 32.31 19.08
CA GLY A 517 -38.27 31.43 19.45
C GLY A 517 -39.71 31.86 19.12
N ALA A 518 -40.17 31.50 17.91
CA ALA A 518 -41.59 31.34 17.61
C ALA A 518 -41.82 29.96 16.95
N GLY A 519 -42.91 29.27 17.31
CA GLY A 519 -43.14 27.88 16.92
C GLY A 519 -43.40 27.70 15.42
N GLN A 520 -42.42 27.20 14.68
CA GLN A 520 -42.61 26.65 13.34
C GLN A 520 -42.60 25.11 13.41
N SER A 521 -43.54 24.47 12.72
CA SER A 521 -43.55 23.03 12.51
C SER A 521 -42.27 22.60 11.79
N ALA A 522 -41.46 21.74 12.41
CA ALA A 522 -40.19 21.30 11.86
C ALA A 522 -40.35 20.76 10.42
N ASP A 523 -39.65 21.35 9.46
CA ASP A 523 -39.68 20.92 8.05
C ASP A 523 -39.18 19.46 7.96
N PRO A 524 -40.01 18.50 7.50
CA PRO A 524 -39.60 17.10 7.33
C PRO A 524 -38.49 16.88 6.29
N ASN A 525 -37.99 17.94 5.67
CA ASN A 525 -36.90 17.96 4.71
C ASN A 525 -35.74 18.88 5.12
N ALA A 526 -35.69 19.41 6.35
CA ALA A 526 -34.71 20.40 6.77
C ALA A 526 -33.25 20.00 6.41
N ILE A 527 -32.84 18.77 6.74
CA ILE A 527 -31.51 18.24 6.39
C ILE A 527 -31.32 18.09 4.87
N LEU A 528 -32.36 17.73 4.11
CA LEU A 528 -32.28 17.63 2.65
C LEU A 528 -32.16 19.01 2.01
N ASN A 529 -32.78 20.03 2.60
CA ASN A 529 -32.67 21.42 2.17
C ASN A 529 -31.29 22.01 2.53
N ASP A 530 -30.78 21.75 3.74
CA ASP A 530 -29.39 22.06 4.13
C ASP A 530 -28.38 21.39 3.16
N CYS A 531 -28.56 20.11 2.83
CA CYS A 531 -27.67 19.40 1.90
C CYS A 531 -27.72 20.00 0.48
N ARG A 532 -28.89 20.45 0.02
CA ARG A 532 -29.03 21.16 -1.27
C ARG A 532 -28.35 22.52 -1.25
N GLU A 533 -28.43 23.25 -0.14
CA GLU A 533 -27.84 24.57 -0.02
C GLU A 533 -26.31 24.50 0.06
N VAL A 534 -25.75 23.61 0.88
CA VAL A 534 -24.31 23.32 0.88
C VAL A 534 -23.86 22.81 -0.50
N GLY A 535 -24.68 21.99 -1.16
CA GLY A 535 -24.44 21.54 -2.53
C GLY A 535 -24.28 22.70 -3.54
N ARG A 536 -25.16 23.71 -3.48
CA ARG A 536 -25.07 24.93 -4.30
C ARG A 536 -23.88 25.82 -3.93
N ALA A 537 -23.54 25.89 -2.64
CA ALA A 537 -22.39 26.66 -2.19
C ALA A 537 -21.05 26.01 -2.59
N ILE A 538 -21.00 24.68 -2.73
CA ILE A 538 -19.88 24.00 -3.40
C ILE A 538 -19.81 24.42 -4.88
N ASP A 539 -20.94 24.46 -5.59
CA ASP A 539 -20.97 24.88 -7.01
C ASP A 539 -20.50 26.35 -7.21
N ASP A 540 -20.81 27.26 -6.27
CA ASP A 540 -20.28 28.63 -6.28
C ASP A 540 -18.76 28.66 -6.11
N VAL A 541 -18.21 27.88 -5.17
CA VAL A 541 -16.76 27.79 -4.93
C VAL A 541 -16.03 27.12 -6.10
N GLU A 542 -16.60 26.08 -6.73
CA GLU A 542 -16.05 25.52 -7.98
C GLU A 542 -16.12 26.53 -9.14
N GLY A 543 -17.09 27.46 -9.12
CA GLY A 543 -17.13 28.62 -10.02
C GLY A 543 -16.00 29.63 -9.75
N ARG A 544 -15.76 30.00 -8.49
CA ARG A 544 -14.63 30.88 -8.09
C ARG A 544 -13.29 30.27 -8.45
N LEU A 545 -13.14 28.95 -8.30
CA LEU A 545 -11.93 28.21 -8.68
C LEU A 545 -11.59 28.36 -10.19
N GLN A 546 -12.60 28.47 -11.07
CA GLN A 546 -12.38 28.79 -12.49
C GLN A 546 -11.98 30.27 -12.72
N GLY A 547 -12.31 31.16 -11.78
CA GLY A 547 -11.71 32.50 -11.68
C GLY A 547 -10.23 32.42 -11.35
N LEU A 548 -9.89 31.72 -10.27
CA LEU A 548 -8.50 31.56 -9.81
C LEU A 548 -7.60 30.91 -10.88
N GLN A 549 -8.08 29.85 -11.55
CA GLN A 549 -7.41 29.24 -12.72
C GLN A 549 -7.16 30.21 -13.89
N ARG A 550 -7.88 31.34 -14.00
CA ARG A 550 -7.59 32.37 -15.01
C ARG A 550 -6.52 33.32 -14.50
N LEU A 551 -6.60 33.77 -13.25
CA LEU A 551 -5.57 34.59 -12.60
C LEU A 551 -4.20 33.89 -12.60
N HIS A 552 -4.15 32.60 -12.24
CA HIS A 552 -2.94 31.78 -12.26
C HIS A 552 -2.28 31.76 -13.65
N ARG A 553 -3.06 31.56 -14.72
CA ARG A 553 -2.56 31.61 -16.10
C ARG A 553 -2.15 33.02 -16.54
N GLN A 554 -2.82 34.07 -16.07
CA GLN A 554 -2.44 35.46 -16.34
C GLN A 554 -1.10 35.81 -15.68
N PHE A 555 -0.91 35.43 -14.42
CA PHE A 555 0.35 35.57 -13.69
C PHE A 555 1.51 34.83 -14.38
N VAL A 556 1.32 33.55 -14.73
CA VAL A 556 2.33 32.76 -15.49
C VAL A 556 2.55 33.33 -16.90
N SER A 557 1.57 33.98 -17.52
CA SER A 557 1.79 34.68 -18.80
C SER A 557 2.56 36.01 -18.66
N GLY A 558 2.76 36.51 -17.44
CA GLY A 558 3.34 37.84 -17.19
C GLY A 558 2.42 39.01 -17.57
N THR A 559 1.10 38.80 -17.56
CA THR A 559 0.10 39.85 -17.76
C THR A 559 -0.43 40.39 -16.44
N THR A 560 -1.36 41.34 -16.48
CA THR A 560 -1.72 42.31 -15.42
C THR A 560 -2.20 41.77 -14.06
N ALA A 561 -2.24 40.46 -13.83
CA ALA A 561 -2.66 39.88 -12.56
C ALA A 561 -1.59 40.07 -11.47
N SER A 562 -1.96 40.72 -10.37
CA SER A 562 -1.12 40.89 -9.19
C SER A 562 -1.27 39.73 -8.21
N ASN A 563 -0.25 39.48 -7.38
CA ASN A 563 -0.34 38.46 -6.32
C ASN A 563 -1.57 38.71 -5.44
N LYS A 564 -1.84 39.98 -5.10
CA LYS A 564 -2.95 40.38 -4.24
C LYS A 564 -4.33 39.90 -4.73
N GLU A 565 -4.53 39.78 -6.04
CA GLU A 565 -5.79 39.26 -6.61
C GLU A 565 -5.88 37.73 -6.51
N ILE A 566 -4.75 37.03 -6.66
CA ILE A 566 -4.62 35.58 -6.43
C ILE A 566 -4.78 35.28 -4.94
N ASP A 567 -4.05 35.97 -4.07
CA ASP A 567 -4.07 35.83 -2.61
C ASP A 567 -5.48 36.08 -2.05
N ALA A 568 -6.16 37.12 -2.52
CA ALA A 568 -7.54 37.41 -2.12
C ALA A 568 -8.51 36.31 -2.55
N MET A 569 -8.46 35.88 -3.82
CA MET A 569 -9.38 34.86 -4.33
C MET A 569 -9.11 33.46 -3.74
N GLY A 570 -7.84 33.10 -3.51
CA GLY A 570 -7.46 31.88 -2.80
C GLY A 570 -7.89 31.90 -1.33
N SER A 571 -7.77 33.05 -0.66
CA SER A 571 -8.24 33.24 0.73
C SER A 571 -9.76 33.17 0.84
N GLU A 572 -10.51 33.77 -0.09
CA GLU A 572 -11.96 33.61 -0.20
C GLU A 572 -12.35 32.13 -0.37
N ILE A 573 -11.69 31.42 -1.29
CA ILE A 573 -11.97 30.00 -1.57
C ILE A 573 -11.66 29.13 -0.34
N MET A 574 -10.53 29.35 0.34
CA MET A 574 -10.21 28.65 1.60
C MET A 574 -11.20 28.95 2.72
N THR A 575 -11.64 30.21 2.85
CA THR A 575 -12.63 30.62 3.86
C THR A 575 -13.99 29.98 3.58
N ALA A 576 -14.40 29.92 2.32
CA ALA A 576 -15.60 29.22 1.90
C ALA A 576 -15.50 27.71 2.15
N TYR A 577 -14.37 27.07 1.84
CA TYR A 577 -14.17 25.64 2.13
C TYR A 577 -14.19 25.30 3.62
N ARG A 578 -13.62 26.14 4.49
CA ARG A 578 -13.76 26.03 5.95
C ARG A 578 -15.23 26.08 6.38
N GLY A 579 -15.95 27.13 5.95
CA GLY A 579 -17.38 27.27 6.24
C GLY A 579 -18.23 26.12 5.70
N LEU A 580 -17.89 25.55 4.54
CA LEU A 580 -18.54 24.37 3.98
C LEU A 580 -18.24 23.10 4.82
N ALA A 581 -17.00 22.89 5.25
CA ALA A 581 -16.62 21.77 6.10
C ALA A 581 -17.35 21.81 7.44
N ASP A 582 -17.42 22.98 8.08
CA ASP A 582 -18.19 23.22 9.30
C ASP A 582 -19.70 22.98 9.12
N ARG A 583 -20.27 23.37 7.97
CA ARG A 583 -21.68 23.07 7.66
C ARG A 583 -21.91 21.57 7.48
N VAL A 584 -20.99 20.86 6.81
CA VAL A 584 -21.06 19.39 6.69
C VAL A 584 -20.88 18.71 8.05
N LYS A 585 -19.97 19.20 8.92
CA LYS A 585 -19.80 18.75 10.31
C LYS A 585 -21.11 18.91 11.10
N ARG A 586 -21.76 20.08 11.03
CA ARG A 586 -23.08 20.36 11.67
C ARG A 586 -24.26 19.58 11.07
N ILE A 587 -24.20 19.16 9.81
CA ILE A 587 -25.21 18.25 9.23
C ILE A 587 -24.97 16.83 9.73
N LYS A 588 -23.74 16.32 9.64
CA LYS A 588 -23.37 14.95 10.04
C LYS A 588 -23.52 14.68 11.54
N SER A 589 -23.53 15.71 12.40
CA SER A 589 -23.76 15.55 13.85
C SER A 589 -25.24 15.50 14.27
N ARG A 590 -26.21 15.83 13.40
CA ARG A 590 -27.63 15.72 13.74
C ARG A 590 -28.09 14.25 13.73
N PRO A 591 -28.83 13.77 14.76
CA PRO A 591 -29.34 12.39 14.78
C PRO A 591 -30.16 12.01 13.54
N GLU A 592 -30.99 12.94 13.05
CA GLU A 592 -31.81 12.73 11.86
C GLU A 592 -31.04 12.54 10.54
N SER A 593 -29.73 12.85 10.50
CA SER A 593 -28.87 12.57 9.35
C SER A 593 -28.58 11.07 9.20
N ARG A 594 -28.76 10.28 10.27
CA ARG A 594 -28.68 8.82 10.27
C ARG A 594 -30.00 8.14 9.82
N ASN A 595 -31.04 8.90 9.49
CA ASN A 595 -32.26 8.34 8.90
C ASN A 595 -31.97 7.86 7.46
N PRO A 596 -32.38 6.64 7.03
CA PRO A 596 -32.09 6.11 5.69
C PRO A 596 -32.56 6.98 4.51
N ARG A 597 -33.55 7.88 4.73
CA ARG A 597 -34.00 8.89 3.77
C ARG A 597 -32.98 10.01 3.53
N ASN A 598 -32.20 10.36 4.55
CA ASN A 598 -31.27 11.48 4.57
C ASN A 598 -29.83 11.03 4.34
N GLU A 599 -29.44 9.89 4.95
CA GLU A 599 -28.10 9.32 4.95
C GLU A 599 -27.44 9.29 3.55
N ALA A 600 -28.16 8.82 2.53
CA ALA A 600 -27.64 8.74 1.17
C ALA A 600 -27.26 10.12 0.58
N GLN A 601 -28.00 11.18 0.93
CA GLN A 601 -27.72 12.55 0.48
C GLN A 601 -26.60 13.19 1.31
N VAL A 602 -26.55 12.94 2.62
CA VAL A 602 -25.46 13.39 3.50
C VAL A 602 -24.13 12.76 3.09
N ASN A 603 -24.12 11.46 2.78
CA ASN A 603 -22.93 10.74 2.29
C ASN A 603 -22.54 11.13 0.86
N ALA A 604 -23.49 11.53 0.01
CA ALA A 604 -23.18 12.13 -1.30
C ALA A 604 -22.55 13.52 -1.16
N LEU A 605 -23.03 14.33 -0.21
CA LEU A 605 -22.49 15.66 0.09
C LEU A 605 -21.06 15.60 0.64
N ASP A 606 -20.78 14.69 1.57
CA ASP A 606 -19.43 14.43 2.11
C ASP A 606 -18.42 14.10 1.01
N ARG A 607 -18.79 13.20 0.08
CA ARG A 607 -17.98 12.88 -1.10
C ARG A 607 -17.80 14.08 -2.04
N ARG A 608 -18.81 14.95 -2.17
CA ARG A 608 -18.77 16.14 -3.02
C ARG A 608 -17.83 17.21 -2.48
N ILE A 609 -17.89 17.54 -1.19
CA ILE A 609 -16.97 18.52 -0.58
C ILE A 609 -15.53 18.01 -0.63
N ARG A 610 -15.29 16.74 -0.31
CA ARG A 610 -13.96 16.11 -0.42
C ARG A 610 -13.41 16.17 -1.85
N LYS A 611 -14.27 15.96 -2.87
CA LYS A 611 -13.88 16.10 -4.28
C LYS A 611 -13.50 17.55 -4.62
N ALA A 612 -14.30 18.54 -4.20
CA ALA A 612 -14.04 19.95 -4.48
C ALA A 612 -12.71 20.43 -3.86
N ILE A 613 -12.40 20.02 -2.63
CA ILE A 613 -11.11 20.31 -1.97
C ILE A 613 -9.95 19.64 -2.73
N ASN A 614 -10.09 18.39 -3.18
CA ASN A 614 -9.10 17.71 -4.04
C ASN A 614 -8.91 18.44 -5.40
N ASN A 615 -9.99 18.94 -6.00
CA ASN A 615 -9.93 19.74 -7.22
C ASN A 615 -9.09 21.00 -6.99
N TYR A 616 -9.30 21.70 -5.88
CA TYR A 616 -8.53 22.90 -5.55
C TYR A 616 -7.05 22.60 -5.28
N GLN A 617 -6.74 21.56 -4.49
CA GLN A 617 -5.36 21.11 -4.26
C GLN A 617 -4.64 20.78 -5.58
N THR A 618 -5.35 20.20 -6.56
CA THR A 618 -4.81 19.90 -7.89
C THR A 618 -4.51 21.17 -8.68
N VAL A 619 -5.34 22.22 -8.59
CA VAL A 619 -5.11 23.51 -9.24
C VAL A 619 -3.89 24.23 -8.68
N GLU A 620 -3.74 24.27 -7.36
CA GLU A 620 -2.56 24.86 -6.71
C GLU A 620 -1.28 24.07 -6.99
N SER A 621 -1.35 22.73 -7.00
CA SER A 621 -0.23 21.87 -7.35
C SER A 621 0.24 22.09 -8.81
N GLN A 622 -0.69 22.33 -9.74
CA GLN A 622 -0.34 22.68 -11.11
C GLN A 622 0.25 24.11 -11.19
N PHE A 623 -0.32 25.07 -10.46
CA PHE A 623 0.18 26.44 -10.43
C PHE A 623 1.63 26.53 -9.92
N ARG A 624 1.99 25.79 -8.86
CA ARG A 624 3.38 25.68 -8.39
C ARG A 624 4.33 25.25 -9.51
N LYS A 625 3.97 24.20 -10.26
CA LYS A 625 4.78 23.69 -11.39
C LYS A 625 4.91 24.73 -12.51
N ASP A 626 3.80 25.38 -12.88
CA ASP A 626 3.78 26.40 -13.93
C ASP A 626 4.67 27.59 -13.57
N VAL A 627 4.70 28.00 -12.30
CA VAL A 627 5.57 29.06 -11.77
C VAL A 627 7.04 28.62 -11.73
N GLN A 628 7.34 27.41 -11.25
CA GLN A 628 8.71 26.85 -11.21
C GLN A 628 9.32 26.70 -12.61
N GLU A 629 8.58 26.14 -13.56
CA GLU A 629 9.01 26.02 -14.97
C GLU A 629 9.27 27.42 -15.59
N GLN A 630 8.49 28.43 -15.20
CA GLN A 630 8.71 29.79 -15.67
C GLN A 630 9.90 30.50 -14.99
N GLN A 631 10.22 30.16 -13.74
CA GLN A 631 11.47 30.59 -13.08
C GLN A 631 12.69 29.93 -13.75
N ARG A 632 12.64 28.61 -13.99
CA ARG A 632 13.65 27.84 -14.74
C ARG A 632 13.98 28.48 -16.09
N ARG A 633 12.96 28.83 -16.88
CA ARG A 633 13.13 29.56 -18.15
C ARG A 633 13.77 30.93 -17.99
N GLN A 634 13.45 31.68 -16.93
CA GLN A 634 14.07 32.99 -16.66
C GLN A 634 15.52 32.87 -16.17
N TYR A 635 15.84 31.84 -15.40
CA TYR A 635 17.21 31.53 -14.97
C TYR A 635 18.10 31.24 -16.18
N LEU A 636 17.66 30.36 -17.09
CA LEU A 636 18.34 30.05 -18.35
C LEU A 636 18.54 31.26 -19.30
N ILE A 637 17.68 32.28 -19.23
CA ILE A 637 17.84 33.53 -20.00
C ILE A 637 18.95 34.44 -19.43
N VAL A 638 19.25 34.31 -18.13
CA VAL A 638 20.31 35.04 -17.43
C VAL A 638 21.64 34.28 -17.44
N ASN A 639 21.60 32.96 -17.21
CA ASN A 639 22.75 32.05 -17.27
C ASN A 639 22.46 30.90 -18.25
N PRO A 640 22.81 31.04 -19.55
CA PRO A 640 22.53 30.01 -20.57
C PRO A 640 23.32 28.72 -20.39
N ASP A 641 24.50 28.79 -19.77
CA ASP A 641 25.42 27.67 -19.56
C ASP A 641 25.20 26.97 -18.20
N ALA A 642 24.09 27.28 -17.52
CA ALA A 642 23.72 26.70 -16.23
C ALA A 642 23.51 25.18 -16.31
N THR A 643 24.06 24.44 -15.34
CA THR A 643 23.80 23.01 -15.21
C THR A 643 22.41 22.74 -14.65
N GLU A 644 21.83 21.57 -14.97
CA GLU A 644 20.55 21.13 -14.42
C GLU A 644 20.50 21.18 -12.88
N GLN A 645 21.62 20.89 -12.21
CA GLN A 645 21.70 20.92 -10.74
C GLN A 645 21.64 22.35 -10.19
N GLU A 646 22.29 23.33 -10.83
CA GLU A 646 22.19 24.75 -10.46
C GLU A 646 20.78 25.31 -10.71
N ILE A 647 20.15 24.89 -11.81
CA ILE A 647 18.78 25.29 -12.16
C ILE A 647 17.80 24.75 -11.11
N ILE A 648 17.86 23.44 -10.81
CA ILE A 648 17.02 22.80 -9.79
C ILE A 648 17.25 23.47 -8.43
N GLN A 649 18.52 23.69 -8.04
CA GLN A 649 18.85 24.39 -6.80
C GLN A 649 18.26 25.80 -6.75
N ALA A 650 18.22 26.53 -7.87
CA ALA A 650 17.64 27.87 -7.96
C ALA A 650 16.10 27.92 -8.13
N THR A 651 15.41 26.77 -8.28
CA THR A 651 13.94 26.70 -8.46
C THR A 651 13.19 25.81 -7.46
N GLU A 652 13.89 24.95 -6.72
CA GLU A 652 13.28 24.07 -5.70
C GLU A 652 13.72 24.39 -4.27
N SER A 653 14.84 25.09 -4.08
CA SER A 653 15.29 25.52 -2.75
C SER A 653 14.41 26.67 -2.21
N GLY A 654 14.01 26.56 -0.94
CA GLY A 654 13.31 27.64 -0.22
C GLY A 654 14.18 28.89 0.01
N ALA A 655 15.47 28.82 -0.25
CA ALA A 655 16.33 29.97 -0.51
C ALA A 655 16.56 30.08 -2.02
N ASP A 656 16.23 31.22 -2.63
CA ASP A 656 17.27 32.13 -3.15
C ASP A 656 16.76 33.28 -4.02
N THR A 657 16.45 34.40 -3.37
CA THR A 657 16.65 35.71 -4.00
C THR A 657 18.15 36.00 -4.22
N GLN A 658 19.05 35.34 -3.48
CA GLN A 658 20.45 35.74 -3.34
C GLN A 658 21.38 35.07 -4.38
N ILE A 659 21.23 33.76 -4.69
CA ILE A 659 21.84 33.13 -5.88
C ILE A 659 21.39 33.87 -7.15
N PHE A 660 20.11 34.25 -7.26
CA PHE A 660 19.64 35.00 -8.43
C PHE A 660 20.26 36.40 -8.52
N GLN A 661 20.44 37.09 -7.39
CA GLN A 661 21.22 38.33 -7.34
C GLN A 661 22.69 38.11 -7.74
N GLN A 662 23.32 37.02 -7.29
CA GLN A 662 24.71 36.70 -7.64
C GLN A 662 24.87 36.40 -9.14
N ALA A 663 23.95 35.66 -9.74
CA ALA A 663 23.91 35.43 -11.19
C ALA A 663 23.74 36.75 -11.98
N LEU A 664 22.87 37.64 -11.51
CA LEU A 664 22.71 38.97 -12.11
C LEU A 664 23.97 39.86 -11.96
N ILE A 665 24.66 39.80 -10.82
CA ILE A 665 25.91 40.54 -10.56
C ILE A 665 27.03 40.10 -11.51
N ASN A 666 27.10 38.79 -11.80
CA ASN A 666 28.08 38.18 -12.70
C ASN A 666 27.77 38.41 -14.20
N SER A 667 26.62 39.01 -14.54
CA SER A 667 26.19 39.24 -15.93
C SER A 667 26.27 40.71 -16.34
N ASP A 668 26.64 40.99 -17.59
CA ASP A 668 26.72 42.37 -18.12
C ASP A 668 25.36 43.10 -18.24
N ARG A 669 24.24 42.41 -18.03
CA ARG A 669 22.87 42.92 -18.28
C ARG A 669 22.27 43.74 -17.13
N ARG A 670 23.09 44.55 -16.44
CA ARG A 670 22.69 45.35 -15.25
C ARG A 670 21.43 46.21 -15.46
N GLY A 671 21.16 46.68 -16.68
CA GLY A 671 19.97 47.49 -16.99
C GLY A 671 18.63 46.74 -16.93
N GLN A 672 18.62 45.40 -17.05
CA GLN A 672 17.40 44.58 -16.93
C GLN A 672 17.28 43.88 -15.56
N ALA A 673 18.39 43.82 -14.80
CA ALA A 673 18.49 43.08 -13.55
C ALA A 673 17.40 43.45 -12.52
N GLN A 674 17.03 44.73 -12.40
CA GLN A 674 16.03 45.18 -11.43
C GLN A 674 14.62 44.64 -11.74
N SER A 675 14.19 44.66 -13.00
CA SER A 675 12.88 44.12 -13.38
C SER A 675 12.82 42.60 -13.28
N THR A 676 13.90 41.89 -13.63
CA THR A 676 13.93 40.43 -13.50
C THR A 676 13.96 40.00 -12.03
N LEU A 677 14.72 40.71 -11.18
CA LEU A 677 14.74 40.48 -9.73
C LEU A 677 13.36 40.72 -9.08
N ALA A 678 12.61 41.74 -9.51
CA ALA A 678 11.26 41.98 -9.04
C ALA A 678 10.31 40.81 -9.41
N ASN A 679 10.37 40.34 -10.66
CA ASN A 679 9.59 39.18 -11.11
C ASN A 679 9.94 37.88 -10.36
N VAL A 680 11.22 37.64 -10.09
CA VAL A 680 11.68 36.44 -9.35
C VAL A 680 11.21 36.48 -7.88
N ARG A 681 11.33 37.63 -7.21
CA ARG A 681 10.77 37.83 -5.86
C ARG A 681 9.27 37.56 -5.82
N GLN A 682 8.52 38.21 -6.71
CA GLN A 682 7.07 38.07 -6.80
C GLN A 682 6.60 36.61 -6.98
N ARG A 683 7.41 35.76 -7.62
CA ARG A 683 7.15 34.31 -7.76
C ARG A 683 7.58 33.49 -6.56
N HIS A 684 8.68 33.86 -5.91
CA HIS A 684 9.08 33.25 -4.65
C HIS A 684 8.02 33.48 -3.56
N ASP A 685 7.49 34.71 -3.48
CA ASP A 685 6.38 35.06 -2.59
C ASP A 685 5.13 34.20 -2.88
N ALA A 686 4.81 33.98 -4.17
CA ALA A 686 3.70 33.12 -4.58
C ALA A 686 3.94 31.64 -4.21
N ILE A 687 5.16 31.11 -4.37
CA ILE A 687 5.48 29.73 -3.97
C ILE A 687 5.34 29.54 -2.45
N GLN A 688 5.84 30.47 -1.64
CA GLN A 688 5.64 30.41 -0.18
C GLN A 688 4.14 30.42 0.19
N GLN A 689 3.32 31.20 -0.53
CA GLN A 689 1.89 31.26 -0.28
C GLN A 689 1.18 29.96 -0.69
N ILE A 690 1.55 29.34 -1.82
CA ILE A 690 1.04 28.01 -2.21
C ILE A 690 1.40 26.96 -1.15
N GLU A 691 2.59 27.01 -0.56
CA GLU A 691 3.02 26.06 0.47
C GLU A 691 2.23 26.21 1.79
N ARG A 692 1.87 27.44 2.17
CA ARG A 692 0.89 27.69 3.25
C ARG A 692 -0.48 27.12 2.89
N THR A 693 -1.00 27.39 1.69
CA THR A 693 -2.29 26.86 1.22
C THR A 693 -2.31 25.33 1.15
N MET A 694 -1.22 24.67 0.75
CA MET A 694 -1.07 23.21 0.82
C MET A 694 -1.19 22.68 2.26
N THR A 695 -0.61 23.39 3.21
CA THR A 695 -0.63 23.03 4.63
C THR A 695 -2.03 23.21 5.21
N GLU A 696 -2.70 24.33 4.91
CA GLU A 696 -4.09 24.58 5.32
C GLU A 696 -5.09 23.60 4.69
N LEU A 697 -4.87 23.19 3.44
CA LEU A 697 -5.68 22.15 2.78
C LEU A 697 -5.45 20.76 3.41
N ALA A 698 -4.23 20.45 3.84
CA ALA A 698 -3.93 19.21 4.56
C ALA A 698 -4.65 19.15 5.93
N GLN A 699 -4.67 20.27 6.67
CA GLN A 699 -5.45 20.39 7.91
C GLN A 699 -6.94 20.22 7.65
N LEU A 700 -7.49 20.91 6.63
CA LEU A 700 -8.92 20.81 6.27
C LEU A 700 -9.36 19.36 5.95
N PHE A 701 -8.47 18.53 5.39
CA PHE A 701 -8.75 17.10 5.22
C PHE A 701 -8.75 16.33 6.54
N GLN A 702 -7.82 16.60 7.46
CA GLN A 702 -7.80 16.00 8.80
C GLN A 702 -9.07 16.36 9.58
N ASP A 703 -9.49 17.63 9.53
CA ASP A 703 -10.72 18.13 10.16
C ASP A 703 -12.00 17.44 9.63
N LEU A 704 -11.97 16.95 8.38
CA LEU A 704 -13.04 16.17 7.75
C LEU A 704 -12.95 14.66 8.05
N ASP A 705 -11.77 14.13 8.35
CA ASP A 705 -11.53 12.72 8.68
C ASP A 705 -11.77 12.42 10.17
N GLU A 706 -11.49 13.37 11.07
CA GLU A 706 -11.85 13.30 12.51
C GLU A 706 -13.36 13.01 12.70
N ILE A 707 -14.20 13.59 11.83
CA ILE A 707 -15.66 13.42 11.80
C ILE A 707 -16.09 11.96 11.55
N VAL A 708 -15.20 11.12 11.03
CA VAL A 708 -15.47 9.68 10.84
C VAL A 708 -15.20 8.90 12.15
N MET A 709 -14.18 9.27 12.91
CA MET A 709 -13.79 8.54 14.13
C MET A 709 -14.73 8.79 15.32
N GLN A 710 -15.33 9.98 15.44
CA GLN A 710 -16.22 10.32 16.56
C GLN A 710 -17.67 9.73 16.46
N GLN A 711 -17.94 8.74 15.60
CA GLN A 711 -19.33 8.31 15.29
C GLN A 711 -19.70 6.85 15.58
N GLU A 712 -18.76 5.98 15.94
CA GLU A 712 -19.09 4.72 16.62
C GLU A 712 -19.16 4.99 18.14
N PRO A 713 -20.18 4.50 18.89
CA PRO A 713 -21.08 3.39 18.58
C PRO A 713 -22.60 3.70 18.64
N MET A 714 -23.41 2.72 18.23
CA MET A 714 -24.61 2.18 18.92
C MET A 714 -25.62 1.59 17.91
N ILE A 715 -25.21 0.55 17.17
CA ILE A 715 -26.14 -0.27 16.37
C ILE A 715 -26.61 -1.44 17.24
N MET A 716 -27.60 -1.21 18.11
CA MET A 716 -28.27 -2.29 18.87
C MET A 716 -29.70 -2.57 18.40
N ASN A 717 -30.43 -1.56 17.90
CA ASN A 717 -31.83 -1.73 17.47
C ASN A 717 -32.01 -2.19 16.00
N ILE A 718 -30.94 -2.65 15.35
CA ILE A 718 -31.00 -3.27 14.02
C ILE A 718 -30.75 -4.79 14.11
N GLU A 719 -29.92 -5.27 15.05
CA GLU A 719 -29.66 -6.71 15.21
C GLU A 719 -30.95 -7.48 15.55
N GLU A 720 -31.79 -7.01 16.47
CA GLU A 720 -33.02 -7.72 16.90
C GLU A 720 -33.98 -8.03 15.73
N LYS A 721 -34.25 -7.05 14.86
CA LYS A 721 -35.12 -7.23 13.68
C LYS A 721 -34.43 -7.92 12.51
N ALA A 722 -33.10 -7.81 12.39
CA ALA A 722 -32.34 -8.59 11.43
C ALA A 722 -32.31 -10.08 11.84
N GLU A 723 -32.17 -10.39 13.13
CA GLU A 723 -32.12 -11.74 13.68
C GLU A 723 -33.50 -12.43 13.62
N GLU A 724 -34.59 -11.72 13.90
CA GLU A 724 -35.96 -12.22 13.65
C GLU A 724 -36.21 -12.49 12.15
N THR A 725 -35.78 -11.59 11.26
CA THR A 725 -35.91 -11.80 9.80
C THR A 725 -35.03 -12.97 9.33
N GLN A 726 -33.81 -13.10 9.85
CA GLN A 726 -32.85 -14.13 9.45
C GLN A 726 -33.25 -15.52 9.98
N THR A 727 -33.76 -15.62 11.21
CA THR A 727 -34.30 -16.88 11.74
C THR A 727 -35.53 -17.34 10.95
N ASN A 728 -36.45 -16.42 10.60
CA ASN A 728 -37.56 -16.72 9.69
C ASN A 728 -37.08 -17.16 8.29
N MET A 729 -36.03 -16.54 7.72
CA MET A 729 -35.46 -17.00 6.44
C MET A 729 -34.72 -18.34 6.54
N VAL A 730 -34.07 -18.66 7.66
CA VAL A 730 -33.43 -19.97 7.88
C VAL A 730 -34.50 -21.06 8.00
N GLN A 731 -35.52 -20.85 8.82
CA GLN A 731 -36.66 -21.79 8.96
C GLN A 731 -37.41 -21.94 7.64
N ALA A 732 -37.60 -20.86 6.86
CA ALA A 732 -38.17 -20.94 5.52
C ALA A 732 -37.31 -21.79 4.56
N ASN A 733 -35.98 -21.69 4.62
CA ASN A 733 -35.08 -22.52 3.81
C ASN A 733 -35.09 -24.00 4.25
N GLU A 734 -35.13 -24.30 5.55
CA GLU A 734 -35.30 -25.68 6.05
C GLU A 734 -36.66 -26.25 5.62
N HIS A 735 -37.74 -25.47 5.74
CA HIS A 735 -39.06 -25.87 5.25
C HIS A 735 -39.10 -26.04 3.73
N LEU A 736 -38.35 -25.24 2.96
CA LEU A 736 -38.21 -25.40 1.52
C LEU A 736 -37.44 -26.68 1.16
N ASP A 737 -36.34 -27.02 1.83
CA ASP A 737 -35.62 -28.26 1.51
C ASP A 737 -36.37 -29.52 1.98
N VAL A 738 -37.03 -29.45 3.14
CA VAL A 738 -38.01 -30.47 3.57
C VAL A 738 -39.17 -30.57 2.58
N ALA A 739 -39.61 -29.48 1.97
CA ALA A 739 -40.62 -29.49 0.92
C ALA A 739 -40.09 -30.06 -0.41
N THR A 740 -38.85 -29.76 -0.83
CA THR A 740 -38.30 -30.33 -2.08
C THR A 740 -38.02 -31.83 -1.94
N THR A 741 -37.53 -32.28 -0.79
CA THR A 741 -37.29 -33.71 -0.49
C THR A 741 -38.62 -34.48 -0.37
N LYS A 742 -39.64 -33.91 0.29
CA LYS A 742 -41.01 -34.46 0.27
C LYS A 742 -41.60 -34.45 -1.15
N ALA A 743 -41.41 -33.42 -1.96
CA ALA A 743 -41.89 -33.36 -3.34
C ALA A 743 -41.15 -34.31 -4.31
N ARG A 744 -39.87 -34.60 -4.08
CA ARG A 744 -39.08 -35.59 -4.82
C ARG A 744 -39.50 -37.02 -4.43
N SER A 745 -39.69 -37.31 -3.15
CA SER A 745 -40.15 -38.62 -2.68
C SER A 745 -41.62 -38.89 -3.01
N ALA A 746 -42.51 -37.89 -2.94
CA ALA A 746 -43.90 -37.99 -3.41
C ALA A 746 -43.98 -38.29 -4.92
N ARG A 747 -43.11 -37.67 -5.74
CA ARG A 747 -42.99 -38.02 -7.17
C ARG A 747 -42.59 -39.49 -7.36
N ARG A 748 -41.58 -39.99 -6.65
CA ARG A 748 -41.21 -41.43 -6.69
C ARG A 748 -42.38 -42.34 -6.27
N LYS A 749 -43.11 -42.00 -5.20
CA LYS A 749 -44.29 -42.76 -4.74
C LYS A 749 -45.44 -42.80 -5.77
N LYS A 750 -45.66 -41.72 -6.54
CA LYS A 750 -46.64 -41.72 -7.65
C LYS A 750 -46.26 -42.73 -8.75
N TRP A 751 -44.97 -42.83 -9.11
CA TRP A 751 -44.51 -43.82 -10.10
C TRP A 751 -44.67 -45.27 -9.61
N TYR A 752 -44.38 -45.55 -8.33
CA TYR A 752 -44.64 -46.88 -7.77
C TYR A 752 -46.14 -47.24 -7.75
N CYS A 753 -47.01 -46.30 -7.39
CA CYS A 753 -48.46 -46.49 -7.42
C CYS A 753 -48.97 -46.77 -8.85
N LEU A 754 -48.49 -46.00 -9.84
CA LEU A 754 -48.80 -46.22 -11.26
C LEU A 754 -48.40 -47.63 -11.73
N GLY A 755 -47.21 -48.10 -11.35
CA GLY A 755 -46.74 -49.46 -11.65
C GLY A 755 -47.62 -50.56 -11.04
N ILE A 756 -48.07 -50.38 -9.79
CA ILE A 756 -49.00 -51.30 -9.12
C ILE A 756 -50.36 -51.33 -9.84
N CYS A 757 -50.91 -50.18 -10.22
CA CYS A 757 -52.16 -50.12 -10.99
C CYS A 757 -52.05 -50.84 -12.35
N ILE A 758 -50.93 -50.67 -13.06
CA ILE A 758 -50.67 -51.36 -14.33
C ILE A 758 -50.57 -52.88 -14.11
N ALA A 759 -49.88 -53.34 -13.05
CA ALA A 759 -49.80 -54.75 -12.71
C ALA A 759 -51.18 -55.36 -12.38
N ILE A 760 -52.03 -54.65 -11.64
CA ILE A 760 -53.41 -55.07 -11.35
C ILE A 760 -54.25 -55.18 -12.63
N ILE A 761 -54.12 -54.21 -13.55
CA ILE A 761 -54.82 -54.26 -14.85
C ILE A 761 -54.36 -55.49 -15.67
N ILE A 762 -53.06 -55.79 -15.70
CA ILE A 762 -52.52 -56.98 -16.38
C ILE A 762 -53.09 -58.28 -15.77
N VAL A 763 -53.18 -58.37 -14.44
CA VAL A 763 -53.78 -59.52 -13.74
C VAL A 763 -55.28 -59.64 -14.05
N ILE A 764 -56.04 -58.55 -14.08
CA ILE A 764 -57.45 -58.56 -14.44
C ILE A 764 -57.63 -59.01 -15.90
N VAL A 765 -56.81 -58.50 -16.84
CA VAL A 765 -56.84 -58.94 -18.25
C VAL A 765 -56.51 -60.42 -18.38
N LEU A 766 -55.51 -60.93 -17.65
CA LEU A 766 -55.20 -62.37 -17.62
C LEU A 766 -56.38 -63.20 -17.10
N ILE A 767 -57.02 -62.79 -15.99
CA ILE A 767 -58.19 -63.46 -15.43
C ILE A 767 -59.35 -63.44 -16.45
N VAL A 768 -59.60 -62.32 -17.14
CA VAL A 768 -60.65 -62.21 -18.17
C VAL A 768 -60.34 -63.09 -19.38
N VAL A 769 -59.08 -63.16 -19.84
CA VAL A 769 -58.68 -64.04 -20.94
C VAL A 769 -58.82 -65.51 -20.56
N ILE A 770 -58.38 -65.91 -19.36
CA ILE A 770 -58.55 -67.27 -18.83
C ILE A 770 -60.03 -67.61 -18.69
N TYR A 771 -60.86 -66.69 -18.20
CA TYR A 771 -62.31 -66.88 -18.07
C TYR A 771 -63.00 -66.99 -19.44
N LEU A 772 -62.63 -66.19 -20.44
CA LEU A 772 -63.19 -66.26 -21.80
C LEU A 772 -62.76 -67.54 -22.55
N ALA A 773 -61.56 -68.05 -22.25
CA ALA A 773 -61.12 -69.36 -22.73
C ALA A 773 -61.89 -70.51 -22.04
N ALA A 774 -62.01 -70.47 -20.72
CA ALA A 774 -62.74 -71.48 -19.94
C ALA A 774 -64.27 -71.50 -20.19
N THR A 775 -64.85 -70.36 -20.58
CA THR A 775 -66.27 -70.25 -20.97
C THR A 775 -66.52 -70.39 -22.48
N GLY A 776 -65.48 -70.73 -23.26
CA GLY A 776 -65.62 -71.05 -24.69
C GLY A 776 -66.03 -69.91 -25.61
N LYS A 777 -65.90 -68.64 -25.17
CA LYS A 777 -66.36 -67.47 -25.95
C LYS A 777 -65.33 -66.86 -26.91
N LEU A 778 -64.08 -67.35 -26.90
CA LEU A 778 -63.10 -67.08 -27.95
C LEU A 778 -63.37 -67.94 -29.20
N SER A 779 -64.50 -67.68 -29.86
CA SER A 779 -64.86 -68.34 -31.12
C SER A 779 -64.40 -67.53 -32.33
N SER A 780 -63.72 -68.22 -33.23
CA SER A 780 -63.01 -67.74 -34.42
C SER A 780 -63.72 -66.67 -35.27
N HIS A 781 -62.93 -65.75 -35.82
CA HIS A 781 -63.31 -64.96 -37.00
C HIS A 781 -62.29 -65.12 -38.15
N ASN A 782 -61.96 -66.38 -38.47
CA ASN A 782 -61.23 -66.72 -39.70
C ASN A 782 -62.13 -66.53 -40.93
N ASN A 783 -62.00 -65.39 -41.60
CA ASN A 783 -62.47 -65.22 -42.97
C ASN A 783 -61.56 -65.97 -43.94
N ASN A 784 -62.07 -67.01 -44.62
CA ASN A 784 -61.75 -67.25 -46.03
C ASN A 784 -62.61 -68.32 -46.74
N LYS A 785 -63.12 -67.92 -47.91
CA LYS A 785 -63.44 -68.70 -49.13
C LYS A 785 -64.63 -69.67 -49.18
N THR A 786 -65.38 -69.45 -50.28
CA THR A 786 -66.17 -70.40 -51.10
C THR A 786 -67.40 -71.07 -50.47
N ALA A 787 -68.50 -71.27 -51.21
CA ALA A 787 -68.74 -71.02 -52.65
C ALA A 787 -69.89 -70.04 -52.89
#